data_AF-A0A8K0LKD3-F1
#
_entry.id   AF-A0A8K0LKD3-F1
#
_cell.length_a   1.000
_cell.length_b   1.000
_cell.length_c   1.000
_cell.angle_alpha   90.00
_cell.angle_beta   90.00
_cell.angle_gamma   90.00
#
_symmetry.space_group_name_H-M   'P 1'
#
loop_
_entity.id
_entity.type
_entity.pdbx_description
1 polymer ?
#
loop_
_entity_poly.entity_id
_entity_poly.type
_entity_poly.pdbx_seq_one_letter_code
_entity_poly.pdbx_strand_id
1 'polypeptide(L)'
;MSIDRLLTTVLQQYQDIHDDARTEQLFGSTAVLLTNLANPLNLSLLTSQLLIAPAIWGRRDGMRTCYRIISIFNTAAIHVRRNELENAQNKAKQQKGNLGNVPQQQQQRAGSGLSANAWTAAVLKGADDQSGRWQHLLVFSGVLMGMEGNQRQSLSRGMRDTVERAVVTATNLAIRSRDPEPPAPSGPVALALNYAFPLLSEATRHGLDGDALVPVATRAMLGGDGLQDGLFLAGIDQDVRQAEQRFMWEEVSPSYLHLRQLEQRPLISGLGPLSTLLAFAVQHARDAGVVHQLQDDLVAFTGRLLQHWQASKLSELDISEEKLFLTPETLDTTWQGLWHFLKKVMYAVVAVLHAVVARSLLDGRLMHHTVAPSVASKTLHALRNLYFVSSRNGSDAFQIYAFTYLTSLDILTRHGPAAAAFLRSILPSSSPSFTSSSSLPQNNTTTTIPLHPLHRTLDLFYLNTAEHLPLHLPTPDCDALIIQPATTYLHPPSPIIPLSPTMTQLFEAAHSAVLSVLSCPHNAPLTAPLVPFYADALFAAFPAHISPRQFRLAFKTLVQILSPPFAREWEQAGLADVLLEMVRFRVAGAGSVPLHLSPSSPSSPPPPASGPEEGGTEDLTEQSSLVLALIDTLPFLRADMFEEWMGLTAAAIQDIIGERYREGVRRRFWEVLVSGEMDVERAAVALGWWGTRGGREAVLFGGVVPGFGSGRGGGGDGEFMMSGALVEEGRESKL
;
A
#
# COMPACT_ATOMS: atom_id res chain seq x y z
N MET A 1 27.41 -21.50 48.21
CA MET A 1 27.84 -22.83 47.69
C MET A 1 29.03 -22.63 46.77
N SER A 2 29.98 -23.56 46.71
CA SER A 2 31.06 -23.50 45.71
C SER A 2 30.47 -23.67 44.31
N ILE A 3 30.96 -22.90 43.32
CA ILE A 3 30.52 -22.95 41.91
C ILE A 3 30.63 -24.38 41.35
N ASP A 4 31.65 -25.13 41.74
CA ASP A 4 31.85 -26.52 41.29
C ASP A 4 30.77 -27.46 41.82
N ARG A 5 30.30 -27.25 43.06
CA ARG A 5 29.18 -28.05 43.60
C ARG A 5 27.89 -27.76 42.84
N LEU A 6 27.67 -26.49 42.47
CA LEU A 6 26.49 -26.08 41.70
C LEU A 6 26.52 -26.66 40.27
N LEU A 7 27.70 -26.73 39.64
CA LEU A 7 27.87 -27.40 38.34
C LEU A 7 27.46 -28.87 38.41
N THR A 8 27.97 -29.63 39.39
CA THR A 8 27.61 -31.06 39.53
C THR A 8 26.11 -31.24 39.76
N THR A 9 25.49 -30.40 40.59
CA THR A 9 24.04 -30.46 40.84
C THR A 9 23.25 -30.17 39.56
N VAL A 10 23.59 -29.14 38.80
CA VAL A 10 22.89 -28.80 37.55
C VAL A 10 23.04 -29.90 36.51
N LEU A 11 24.23 -30.48 36.34
CA LEU A 11 24.47 -31.57 35.41
C LEU A 11 23.68 -32.84 35.78
N GLN A 12 23.53 -33.14 37.08
CA GLN A 12 22.66 -34.23 37.53
C GLN A 12 21.19 -33.93 37.21
N GLN A 13 20.75 -32.70 37.50
CA GLN A 13 19.36 -32.29 37.26
C GLN A 13 19.00 -32.24 35.78
N TYR A 14 19.95 -32.06 34.86
CA TYR A 14 19.68 -32.11 33.42
C TYR A 14 19.17 -33.46 32.91
N GLN A 15 19.47 -34.55 33.61
CA GLN A 15 19.18 -35.92 33.16
C GLN A 15 17.68 -36.26 33.22
N ASP A 16 16.92 -35.60 34.09
CA ASP A 16 15.50 -35.90 34.36
C ASP A 16 14.56 -34.78 33.89
N ILE A 17 13.31 -35.12 33.55
CA ILE A 17 12.27 -34.15 33.22
C ILE A 17 11.62 -33.63 34.51
N HIS A 18 11.62 -32.31 34.71
CA HIS A 18 11.08 -31.65 35.92
C HIS A 18 9.80 -30.85 35.64
N ASP A 19 9.25 -30.23 36.70
CA ASP A 19 8.14 -29.27 36.66
C ASP A 19 8.60 -27.85 36.23
N ASP A 20 7.65 -26.95 35.93
CA ASP A 20 7.95 -25.63 35.33
C ASP A 20 8.83 -24.78 36.23
N ALA A 21 8.56 -24.81 37.53
CA ALA A 21 9.31 -24.07 38.52
C ALA A 21 10.78 -24.51 38.58
N ARG A 22 11.05 -25.83 38.57
CA ARG A 22 12.42 -26.34 38.57
C ARG A 22 13.13 -26.09 37.25
N THR A 23 12.45 -26.21 36.11
CA THR A 23 13.06 -25.90 34.80
C THR A 23 13.47 -24.42 34.71
N GLU A 24 12.65 -23.50 35.21
CA GLU A 24 13.02 -22.07 35.29
C GLU A 24 14.18 -21.84 36.29
N GLN A 25 14.22 -22.55 37.42
CA GLN A 25 15.36 -22.52 38.34
C GLN A 25 16.65 -23.06 37.68
N LEU A 26 16.54 -24.10 36.85
CA LEU A 26 17.66 -24.65 36.08
C LEU A 26 18.21 -23.63 35.09
N PHE A 27 17.35 -22.94 34.35
CA PHE A 27 17.79 -21.86 33.46
C PHE A 27 18.54 -20.75 34.22
N GLY A 28 18.02 -20.32 35.38
CA GLY A 28 18.69 -19.34 36.24
C GLY A 28 20.06 -19.82 36.73
N SER A 29 20.14 -21.05 37.22
CA SER A 29 21.38 -21.68 37.70
C SER A 29 22.42 -21.83 36.58
N THR A 30 21.96 -22.17 35.38
CA THR A 30 22.79 -22.28 34.17
C THR A 30 23.38 -20.93 33.76
N ALA A 31 22.57 -19.87 33.76
CA ALA A 31 23.07 -18.52 33.47
C ALA A 31 24.14 -18.07 34.48
N VAL A 32 23.96 -18.39 35.77
CA VAL A 32 24.95 -18.12 36.82
C VAL A 32 26.24 -18.93 36.60
N LEU A 33 26.15 -20.19 36.20
CA LEU A 33 27.33 -21.00 35.87
C LEU A 33 28.06 -20.46 34.64
N LEU A 34 27.34 -20.17 33.55
CA LEU A 34 27.93 -19.64 32.32
C LEU A 34 28.72 -18.35 32.56
N THR A 35 28.31 -17.52 33.51
CA THR A 35 28.99 -16.25 33.82
C THR A 35 30.19 -16.38 34.76
N ASN A 36 30.19 -17.38 35.65
CA ASN A 36 31.15 -17.47 36.75
C ASN A 36 32.15 -18.64 36.63
N LEU A 37 31.95 -19.59 35.72
CA LEU A 37 32.89 -20.69 35.50
C LEU A 37 34.21 -20.19 34.88
N ALA A 38 35.30 -20.34 35.63
CA ALA A 38 36.65 -19.92 35.22
C ALA A 38 37.36 -20.90 34.25
N ASN A 39 36.98 -22.18 34.28
CA ASN A 39 37.60 -23.20 33.43
C ASN A 39 36.86 -23.31 32.07
N PRO A 40 37.52 -23.06 30.93
CA PRO A 40 36.89 -23.15 29.61
C PRO A 40 36.38 -24.55 29.26
N LEU A 41 36.97 -25.62 29.81
CA LEU A 41 36.49 -26.99 29.62
C LEU A 41 35.13 -27.21 30.29
N ASN A 42 34.94 -26.68 31.50
CA ASN A 42 33.66 -26.77 32.21
C ASN A 42 32.57 -25.97 31.48
N LEU A 43 32.92 -24.85 30.85
CA LEU A 43 32.02 -24.07 29.99
C LEU A 43 31.61 -24.84 28.73
N SER A 44 32.58 -25.50 28.08
CA SER A 44 32.31 -26.35 26.91
C SER A 44 31.38 -27.51 27.30
N LEU A 45 31.68 -28.19 28.41
CA LEU A 45 30.87 -29.29 28.94
C LEU A 45 29.46 -28.84 29.29
N LEU A 46 29.31 -27.73 30.02
CA LEU A 46 28.00 -27.20 30.40
C LEU A 46 27.15 -26.86 29.16
N THR A 47 27.77 -26.29 28.13
CA THR A 47 27.09 -25.96 26.88
C THR A 47 26.63 -27.23 26.15
N SER A 48 27.52 -28.21 25.98
CA SER A 48 27.20 -29.52 25.36
C SER A 48 26.06 -30.22 26.10
N GLN A 49 26.15 -30.32 27.43
CA GLN A 49 25.14 -30.99 28.24
C GLN A 49 23.79 -30.25 28.26
N LEU A 50 23.78 -28.92 28.22
CA LEU A 50 22.55 -28.13 28.10
C LEU A 50 21.82 -28.40 26.79
N LEU A 51 22.55 -28.58 25.68
CA LEU A 51 21.98 -28.78 24.35
C LEU A 51 21.31 -30.15 24.18
N ILE A 52 21.72 -31.15 24.98
CA ILE A 52 21.14 -32.50 24.96
C ILE A 52 20.22 -32.77 26.16
N ALA A 53 20.08 -31.83 27.11
CA ALA A 53 19.40 -32.06 28.39
C ALA A 53 17.89 -32.38 28.23
N PRO A 54 17.43 -33.59 28.62
CA PRO A 54 16.00 -33.92 28.67
C PRO A 54 15.18 -32.96 29.54
N ALA A 55 15.77 -32.45 30.63
CA ALA A 55 15.13 -31.45 31.51
C ALA A 55 14.66 -30.18 30.79
N ILE A 56 15.34 -29.84 29.68
CA ILE A 56 15.10 -28.61 28.91
C ILE A 56 14.27 -28.92 27.65
N TRP A 57 14.64 -29.99 26.93
CA TRP A 57 14.07 -30.30 25.62
C TRP A 57 12.91 -31.29 25.64
N GLY A 58 12.71 -32.04 26.73
CA GLY A 58 11.66 -33.07 26.84
C GLY A 58 10.23 -32.54 27.03
N ARG A 59 10.01 -31.22 26.95
CA ARG A 59 8.74 -30.55 27.26
C ARG A 59 8.04 -30.04 26.00
N ARG A 60 6.71 -29.87 26.08
CA ARG A 60 5.84 -29.57 24.92
C ARG A 60 5.99 -28.14 24.36
N ASP A 61 6.63 -27.22 25.08
CA ASP A 61 6.62 -25.79 24.76
C ASP A 61 7.91 -25.32 24.04
N GLY A 62 8.15 -25.90 22.86
CA GLY A 62 9.45 -25.84 22.17
C GLY A 62 9.96 -24.44 21.84
N MET A 63 9.10 -23.52 21.39
CA MET A 63 9.50 -22.16 21.01
C MET A 63 9.91 -21.30 22.21
N ARG A 64 9.23 -21.44 23.34
CA ARG A 64 9.61 -20.75 24.58
C ARG A 64 10.98 -21.22 25.06
N THR A 65 11.24 -22.52 25.02
CA THR A 65 12.57 -23.09 25.31
C THR A 65 13.64 -22.52 24.39
N CYS A 66 13.39 -22.43 23.08
CA CYS A 66 14.34 -21.86 22.13
C CYS A 66 14.69 -20.40 22.45
N TYR A 67 13.68 -19.58 22.75
CA TYR A 67 13.88 -18.19 23.18
C TYR A 67 14.68 -18.10 24.49
N ARG A 68 14.39 -18.97 25.47
CA ARG A 68 15.13 -19.03 26.74
C ARG A 68 16.61 -19.36 26.53
N ILE A 69 16.93 -20.30 25.64
CA ILE A 69 18.33 -20.63 25.31
C ILE A 69 19.05 -19.41 24.73
N ILE A 70 18.48 -18.72 23.75
CA ILE A 70 19.04 -17.47 23.21
C ILE A 70 19.26 -16.45 24.33
N SER A 71 18.24 -16.25 25.18
CA SER A 71 18.28 -15.31 26.29
C SER A 71 19.38 -15.62 27.31
N ILE A 72 19.58 -16.89 27.67
CA ILE A 72 20.59 -17.29 28.66
C ILE A 72 22.00 -16.98 28.17
N PHE A 73 22.31 -17.32 26.92
CA PHE A 73 23.62 -17.02 26.34
C PHE A 73 23.82 -15.51 26.11
N ASN A 74 22.77 -14.78 25.73
CA ASN A 74 22.79 -13.31 25.64
C ASN A 74 23.09 -12.67 27.00
N THR A 75 22.33 -13.02 28.04
CA THR A 75 22.54 -12.50 29.40
C THR A 75 23.92 -12.88 29.93
N ALA A 76 24.36 -14.12 29.72
CA ALA A 76 25.67 -14.56 30.16
C ALA A 76 26.80 -13.77 29.47
N ALA A 77 26.72 -13.57 28.15
CA ALA A 77 27.68 -12.79 27.39
C ALA A 77 27.78 -11.32 27.88
N ILE A 78 26.64 -10.68 28.15
CA ILE A 78 26.60 -9.31 28.71
C ILE A 78 27.32 -9.25 30.07
N HIS A 79 27.07 -10.22 30.95
CA HIS A 79 27.71 -10.27 32.26
C HIS A 79 29.20 -10.57 32.18
N VAL A 80 29.64 -11.46 31.28
CA VAL A 80 31.06 -11.73 31.04
C VAL A 80 31.79 -10.46 30.61
N ARG A 81 31.22 -9.70 29.67
CA ARG A 81 31.78 -8.41 29.25
C ARG A 81 31.85 -7.41 30.39
N ARG A 82 30.77 -7.30 31.17
CA ARG A 82 30.73 -6.40 32.33
C ARG A 82 31.83 -6.75 33.34
N ASN A 83 31.96 -8.03 33.68
CA ASN A 83 32.98 -8.54 34.59
C ASN A 83 34.40 -8.28 34.06
N GLU A 84 34.63 -8.45 32.76
CA GLU A 84 35.92 -8.15 32.13
C GLU A 84 36.27 -6.65 32.24
N LEU A 85 35.32 -5.75 31.99
CA LEU A 85 35.50 -4.30 32.13
C LEU A 85 35.76 -3.88 33.58
N GLU A 86 34.99 -4.41 34.54
CA GLU A 86 35.20 -4.14 35.97
C GLU A 86 36.58 -4.63 36.43
N ASN A 87 36.99 -5.82 35.99
CA ASN A 87 38.32 -6.35 36.28
C ASN A 87 39.45 -5.51 35.64
N ALA A 88 39.26 -5.00 34.43
CA ALA A 88 40.23 -4.10 33.78
C ALA A 88 40.34 -2.75 34.51
N GLN A 89 39.23 -2.17 34.96
CA GLN A 89 39.21 -0.95 35.76
C GLN A 89 39.88 -1.14 37.12
N ASN A 90 39.64 -2.26 37.79
CA ASN A 90 40.27 -2.58 39.07
C ASN A 90 41.79 -2.72 38.92
N LYS A 91 42.26 -3.35 37.84
CA LYS A 91 43.70 -3.42 37.51
C LYS A 91 44.29 -2.03 37.20
N ALA A 92 43.58 -1.19 36.45
CA ALA A 92 44.05 0.16 36.10
C ALA A 92 44.11 1.09 37.32
N LYS A 93 43.15 1.00 38.25
CA LYS A 93 43.18 1.73 39.53
C LYS A 93 44.36 1.30 40.41
N GLN A 94 44.68 0.01 40.41
CA GLN A 94 45.84 -0.52 41.13
C GLN A 94 47.18 -0.08 40.52
N GLN A 95 47.26 0.11 39.20
CA GLN A 95 48.48 0.57 38.53
C GLN A 95 48.72 2.08 38.67
N LYS A 96 47.66 2.90 38.83
CA LYS A 96 47.78 4.36 39.00
C LYS A 96 47.90 4.82 40.46
N GLY A 97 47.55 3.98 41.43
CA GLY A 97 47.66 4.28 42.86
C GLY A 97 48.91 3.68 43.48
N ASN A 98 49.79 4.53 44.01
CA ASN A 98 50.96 4.14 44.80
C ASN A 98 50.53 3.63 46.20
N LEU A 99 49.75 2.55 46.26
CA LEU A 99 49.32 1.88 47.48
C LEU A 99 50.07 0.55 47.60
N GLY A 100 51.27 0.62 48.17
CA GLY A 100 51.92 -0.54 48.75
C GLY A 100 51.00 -1.17 49.80
N ASN A 101 50.92 -2.50 49.78
CA ASN A 101 50.28 -3.35 50.78
C ASN A 101 48.77 -3.19 50.99
N VAL A 102 47.99 -3.71 50.04
CA VAL A 102 46.68 -4.31 50.36
C VAL A 102 46.89 -5.83 50.48
N PRO A 103 46.51 -6.49 51.60
CA PRO A 103 46.69 -7.93 51.76
C PRO A 103 45.96 -8.73 50.66
N GLN A 104 46.63 -9.75 50.12
CA GLN A 104 46.22 -10.58 48.97
C GLN A 104 44.86 -11.31 49.14
N GLN A 105 44.23 -11.29 50.32
CA GLN A 105 43.03 -12.08 50.61
C GLN A 105 41.69 -11.44 50.17
N GLN A 106 41.69 -10.21 49.63
CA GLN A 106 40.48 -9.55 49.10
C GLN A 106 40.56 -9.16 47.62
N GLN A 107 41.38 -9.85 46.82
CA GLN A 107 41.30 -9.78 45.36
C GLN A 107 40.13 -10.64 44.83
N GLN A 108 38.89 -10.27 45.17
CA GLN A 108 37.73 -10.89 44.56
C GLN A 108 37.63 -10.42 43.11
N ARG A 109 38.18 -11.22 42.18
CA ARG A 109 37.93 -11.04 40.74
C ARG A 109 36.42 -11.10 40.53
N ALA A 110 35.86 -10.11 39.84
CA ALA A 110 34.46 -10.17 39.45
C ALA A 110 34.30 -11.28 38.39
N GLY A 111 33.45 -12.28 38.67
CA GLY A 111 33.12 -13.37 37.75
C GLY A 111 34.25 -14.38 37.46
N SER A 112 34.15 -15.02 36.29
CA SER A 112 35.05 -16.13 35.87
C SER A 112 36.52 -15.75 35.67
N GLY A 113 36.81 -14.47 35.43
CA GLY A 113 38.15 -14.00 35.06
C GLY A 113 38.59 -14.36 33.63
N LEU A 114 37.71 -14.96 32.81
CA LEU A 114 37.93 -15.21 31.38
C LEU A 114 37.71 -13.92 30.57
N SER A 115 38.48 -13.74 29.49
CA SER A 115 38.18 -12.68 28.50
C SER A 115 36.96 -13.05 27.66
N ALA A 116 36.28 -12.05 27.09
CA ALA A 116 35.13 -12.29 26.22
C ALA A 116 35.45 -13.27 25.07
N ASN A 117 36.65 -13.19 24.49
CA ASN A 117 37.10 -14.10 23.43
C ASN A 117 37.28 -15.54 23.94
N ALA A 118 37.92 -15.74 25.09
CA ALA A 118 38.17 -17.06 25.65
C ALA A 118 36.87 -17.75 26.09
N TRP A 119 35.95 -16.97 26.66
CA TRP A 119 34.60 -17.44 27.00
C TRP A 119 33.83 -17.85 25.75
N THR A 120 33.82 -17.00 24.72
CA THR A 120 33.13 -17.27 23.44
C THR A 120 33.66 -18.52 22.78
N ALA A 121 34.99 -18.68 22.71
CA ALA A 121 35.62 -19.88 22.14
C ALA A 121 35.23 -21.16 22.89
N ALA A 122 35.14 -21.09 24.23
CA ALA A 122 34.72 -22.23 25.05
C ALA A 122 33.25 -22.61 24.82
N VAL A 123 32.35 -21.61 24.72
CA VAL A 123 30.94 -21.85 24.40
C VAL A 123 30.79 -22.47 23.01
N LEU A 124 31.47 -21.91 21.99
CA LEU A 124 31.45 -22.46 20.63
C LEU A 124 31.95 -23.90 20.57
N LYS A 125 33.00 -24.23 21.33
CA LYS A 125 33.54 -25.59 21.42
C LYS A 125 32.56 -26.59 22.06
N GLY A 126 31.67 -26.10 22.94
CA GLY A 126 30.64 -26.94 23.56
C GLY A 126 29.45 -27.26 22.65
N ALA A 127 29.32 -26.60 21.50
CA ALA A 127 28.35 -26.97 20.47
C ALA A 127 28.91 -28.09 19.59
N ASP A 128 29.03 -29.29 20.18
CA ASP A 128 29.64 -30.47 19.58
C ASP A 128 28.64 -31.30 18.76
N ASP A 129 29.08 -32.42 18.19
CA ASP A 129 28.25 -33.25 17.31
C ASP A 129 27.16 -34.07 18.05
N GLN A 130 26.99 -33.89 19.37
CA GLN A 130 25.93 -34.58 20.13
C GLN A 130 24.57 -33.89 20.03
N SER A 131 24.54 -32.61 19.63
CA SER A 131 23.31 -31.83 19.46
C SER A 131 23.05 -31.39 18.02
N GLY A 132 21.79 -31.09 17.72
CA GLY A 132 21.37 -30.70 16.38
C GLY A 132 21.90 -29.32 15.99
N ARG A 133 22.21 -29.13 14.70
CA ARG A 133 22.80 -27.88 14.19
C ARG A 133 21.90 -26.65 14.42
N TRP A 134 20.59 -26.83 14.42
CA TRP A 134 19.63 -25.76 14.73
C TRP A 134 19.68 -25.34 16.21
N GLN A 135 20.08 -26.21 17.12
CA GLN A 135 20.26 -25.86 18.53
C GLN A 135 21.54 -25.04 18.72
N HIS A 136 22.60 -25.36 17.96
CA HIS A 136 23.84 -24.58 17.95
C HIS A 136 23.58 -23.15 17.51
N LEU A 137 22.74 -22.99 16.49
CA LEU A 137 22.32 -21.68 15.98
C LEU A 137 21.67 -20.82 17.08
N LEU A 138 20.88 -21.39 17.99
CA LEU A 138 20.29 -20.67 19.13
C LEU A 138 21.39 -20.13 20.06
N VAL A 139 22.39 -20.95 20.38
CA VAL A 139 23.52 -20.57 21.23
C VAL A 139 24.33 -19.46 20.58
N PHE A 140 24.72 -19.64 19.32
CA PHE A 140 25.54 -18.66 18.59
C PHE A 140 24.82 -17.33 18.44
N SER A 141 23.51 -17.35 18.21
CA SER A 141 22.68 -16.15 18.14
C SER A 141 22.64 -15.42 19.49
N GLY A 142 22.47 -16.14 20.60
CA GLY A 142 22.52 -15.56 21.94
C GLY A 142 23.89 -14.94 22.27
N VAL A 143 24.98 -15.64 21.95
CA VAL A 143 26.35 -15.13 22.13
C VAL A 143 26.58 -13.87 21.31
N LEU A 144 26.22 -13.88 20.02
CA LEU A 144 26.39 -12.73 19.13
C LEU A 144 25.57 -11.52 19.62
N MET A 145 24.32 -11.74 20.02
CA MET A 145 23.44 -10.71 20.57
C MET A 145 24.00 -10.07 21.85
N GLY A 146 24.52 -10.88 22.77
CA GLY A 146 25.08 -10.37 24.02
C GLY A 146 26.40 -9.64 23.84
N MET A 147 27.28 -10.14 22.97
CA MET A 147 28.61 -9.59 22.75
C MET A 147 28.63 -8.35 21.83
N GLU A 148 27.83 -8.36 20.76
CA GLU A 148 27.85 -7.34 19.70
C GLU A 148 26.60 -6.44 19.67
N GLY A 149 25.49 -6.86 20.29
CA GLY A 149 24.27 -6.06 20.37
C GLY A 149 24.49 -4.71 21.07
N ASN A 150 23.63 -3.74 20.78
CA ASN A 150 23.69 -2.37 21.32
C ASN A 150 25.09 -1.72 21.20
N GLN A 151 25.78 -1.98 20.08
CA GLN A 151 27.12 -1.44 19.77
C GLN A 151 28.20 -1.75 20.82
N ARG A 152 28.06 -2.85 21.58
CA ARG A 152 29.02 -3.21 22.65
C ARG A 152 30.42 -3.56 22.13
N GLN A 153 30.52 -4.12 20.91
CA GLN A 153 31.78 -4.48 20.24
C GLN A 153 32.75 -5.23 21.18
N SER A 154 32.26 -6.28 21.82
CA SER A 154 32.99 -6.95 22.90
C SER A 154 34.06 -7.92 22.39
N LEU A 155 33.93 -8.41 21.17
CA LEU A 155 34.82 -9.41 20.59
C LEU A 155 35.96 -8.77 19.80
N SER A 156 37.09 -9.48 19.70
CA SER A 156 38.09 -9.14 18.68
C SER A 156 37.52 -9.41 17.28
N ARG A 157 38.01 -8.70 16.26
CA ARG A 157 37.56 -8.89 14.86
C ARG A 157 37.58 -10.36 14.44
N GLY A 158 38.67 -11.07 14.69
CA GLY A 158 38.78 -12.49 14.32
C GLY A 158 37.80 -13.41 15.06
N MET A 159 37.51 -13.13 16.35
CA MET A 159 36.52 -13.92 17.10
C MET A 159 35.10 -13.59 16.63
N ARG A 160 34.80 -12.31 16.39
CA ARG A 160 33.53 -11.88 15.80
C ARG A 160 33.28 -12.57 14.46
N ASP A 161 34.25 -12.54 13.54
CA ASP A 161 34.13 -13.20 12.24
C ASP A 161 33.92 -14.72 12.40
N THR A 162 34.52 -15.33 13.43
CA THR A 162 34.34 -16.75 13.74
C THR A 162 32.90 -17.04 14.19
N VAL A 163 32.33 -16.22 15.07
CA VAL A 163 30.93 -16.38 15.52
C VAL A 163 29.95 -16.10 14.38
N GLU A 164 30.16 -15.05 13.59
CA GLU A 164 29.31 -14.75 12.43
C GLU A 164 29.32 -15.92 11.43
N ARG A 165 30.50 -16.47 11.10
CA ARG A 165 30.62 -17.66 10.25
C ARG A 165 30.00 -18.90 10.89
N ALA A 166 30.08 -19.06 12.20
CA ALA A 166 29.45 -20.16 12.91
C ALA A 166 27.91 -20.09 12.81
N VAL A 167 27.31 -18.90 12.95
CA VAL A 167 25.86 -18.67 12.75
C VAL A 167 25.44 -19.09 11.35
N VAL A 168 26.13 -18.62 10.31
CA VAL A 168 25.80 -18.96 8.92
C VAL A 168 25.99 -20.45 8.64
N THR A 169 27.09 -21.04 9.11
CA THR A 169 27.37 -22.46 8.91
C THR A 169 26.34 -23.33 9.61
N ALA A 170 26.02 -23.05 10.88
CA ALA A 170 24.98 -23.76 11.62
C ALA A 170 23.61 -23.63 10.95
N THR A 171 23.29 -22.44 10.41
CA THR A 171 22.04 -22.19 9.68
C THR A 171 21.96 -23.06 8.43
N ASN A 172 22.96 -22.99 7.55
CA ASN A 172 22.96 -23.74 6.30
C ASN A 172 22.94 -25.26 6.55
N LEU A 173 23.66 -25.75 7.57
CA LEU A 173 23.64 -27.16 7.94
C LEU A 173 22.32 -27.59 8.58
N ALA A 174 21.69 -26.74 9.39
CA ALA A 174 20.40 -27.04 10.00
C ALA A 174 19.29 -27.16 8.95
N ILE A 175 19.33 -26.30 7.93
CA ILE A 175 18.28 -26.25 6.91
C ILE A 175 18.51 -27.32 5.82
N ARG A 176 19.77 -27.59 5.46
CA ARG A 176 20.13 -28.68 4.54
C ARG A 176 20.13 -30.01 5.30
N SER A 177 18.94 -30.52 5.62
CA SER A 177 18.79 -31.83 6.25
C SER A 177 19.56 -32.90 5.48
N ARG A 178 20.38 -33.69 6.18
CA ARG A 178 20.99 -34.91 5.66
C ARG A 178 20.32 -36.09 6.37
N ASP A 179 19.77 -37.03 5.61
CA ASP A 179 19.33 -38.30 6.18
C ASP A 179 20.49 -38.93 6.97
N PRO A 180 20.27 -39.42 8.20
CA PRO A 180 18.96 -39.72 8.85
C PRO A 180 18.45 -38.65 9.84
N GLU A 181 19.05 -37.45 9.92
CA GLU A 181 18.65 -36.43 10.91
C GLU A 181 17.31 -35.77 10.52
N PRO A 182 16.32 -35.67 11.43
CA PRO A 182 15.05 -35.02 11.12
C PRO A 182 15.29 -33.56 10.71
N PRO A 183 14.52 -33.04 9.73
CA PRO A 183 14.68 -31.66 9.27
C PRO A 183 14.47 -30.68 10.43
N ALA A 184 15.31 -29.65 10.49
CA ALA A 184 15.24 -28.66 11.55
C ALA A 184 13.85 -27.98 11.58
N PRO A 185 13.29 -27.74 12.78
CA PRO A 185 12.04 -27.01 12.91
C PRO A 185 12.21 -25.57 12.42
N SER A 186 11.25 -25.09 11.62
CA SER A 186 11.36 -23.77 10.98
C SER A 186 11.31 -22.61 11.96
N GLY A 187 10.46 -22.69 12.98
CA GLY A 187 10.31 -21.65 14.00
C GLY A 187 11.60 -21.31 14.73
N PRO A 188 12.31 -22.28 15.33
CA PRO A 188 13.58 -22.05 16.04
C PRO A 188 14.68 -21.46 15.16
N VAL A 189 14.83 -21.93 13.92
CA VAL A 189 15.82 -21.40 12.97
C VAL A 189 15.52 -19.95 12.63
N ALA A 190 14.26 -19.65 12.26
CA ALA A 190 13.83 -18.30 11.96
C ALA A 190 13.99 -17.37 13.17
N LEU A 191 13.66 -17.84 14.38
CA LEU A 191 13.78 -17.07 15.62
C LEU A 191 15.23 -16.66 15.89
N ALA A 192 16.16 -17.62 15.77
CA ALA A 192 17.57 -17.37 15.99
C ALA A 192 18.12 -16.33 14.99
N LEU A 193 17.80 -16.52 13.71
CA LEU A 193 18.17 -15.57 12.66
C LEU A 193 17.53 -14.21 12.83
N ASN A 194 16.31 -14.14 13.37
CA ASN A 194 15.64 -12.86 13.62
C ASN A 194 16.46 -11.93 14.52
N TYR A 195 17.17 -12.51 15.50
CA TYR A 195 18.06 -11.78 16.39
C TYR A 195 19.49 -11.64 15.85
N ALA A 196 20.01 -12.66 15.17
CA ALA A 196 21.39 -12.67 14.69
C ALA A 196 21.59 -11.85 13.40
N PHE A 197 20.63 -11.90 12.47
CA PHE A 197 20.77 -11.35 11.11
C PHE A 197 21.13 -9.85 11.09
N PRO A 198 20.51 -8.96 11.91
CA PRO A 198 20.89 -7.55 11.96
C PRO A 198 22.33 -7.31 12.43
N LEU A 199 22.91 -8.25 13.16
CA LEU A 199 24.26 -8.15 13.73
C LEU A 199 25.36 -8.70 12.80
N LEU A 200 24.98 -9.55 11.83
CA LEU A 200 25.91 -10.08 10.84
C LEU A 200 26.42 -8.97 9.92
N SER A 201 27.71 -9.02 9.58
CA SER A 201 28.27 -8.19 8.51
C SER A 201 27.69 -8.57 7.14
N GLU A 202 27.67 -7.62 6.22
CA GLU A 202 27.13 -7.81 4.86
C GLU A 202 27.80 -9.00 4.14
N ALA A 203 29.13 -9.10 4.22
CA ALA A 203 29.89 -10.20 3.66
C ALA A 203 29.44 -11.58 4.21
N THR A 204 29.17 -11.66 5.53
CA THR A 204 28.73 -12.91 6.13
C THR A 204 27.27 -13.24 5.78
N ARG A 205 26.39 -12.24 5.64
CA ARG A 205 24.99 -12.45 5.24
C ARG A 205 24.88 -13.13 3.88
N HIS A 206 25.76 -12.80 2.93
CA HIS A 206 25.81 -13.46 1.61
C HIS A 206 26.20 -14.95 1.67
N GLY A 207 26.73 -15.43 2.79
CA GLY A 207 27.00 -16.85 3.01
C GLY A 207 25.75 -17.66 3.35
N LEU A 208 24.61 -17.03 3.64
CA LEU A 208 23.35 -17.73 3.88
C LEU A 208 22.80 -18.31 2.58
N ASP A 209 22.35 -19.56 2.65
CA ASP A 209 21.71 -20.22 1.51
C ASP A 209 20.27 -19.74 1.34
N GLY A 210 20.07 -18.75 0.45
CA GLY A 210 18.75 -18.18 0.16
C GLY A 210 17.72 -19.21 -0.31
N ASP A 211 18.12 -20.19 -1.13
CA ASP A 211 17.22 -21.21 -1.69
C ASP A 211 16.61 -22.09 -0.59
N ALA A 212 17.44 -22.47 0.37
CA ALA A 212 17.02 -23.30 1.48
C ALA A 212 16.32 -22.47 2.58
N LEU A 213 16.72 -21.22 2.76
CA LEU A 213 16.19 -20.33 3.79
C LEU A 213 14.78 -19.83 3.50
N VAL A 214 14.44 -19.56 2.23
CA VAL A 214 13.11 -19.04 1.87
C VAL A 214 11.99 -19.97 2.39
N PRO A 215 11.94 -21.29 2.07
CA PRO A 215 10.87 -22.17 2.57
C PRO A 215 10.79 -22.24 4.08
N VAL A 216 11.93 -22.20 4.77
CA VAL A 216 12.00 -22.24 6.24
C VAL A 216 11.42 -20.97 6.85
N ALA A 217 11.85 -19.80 6.36
CA ALA A 217 11.36 -18.52 6.85
C ALA A 217 9.87 -18.30 6.50
N THR A 218 9.42 -18.73 5.31
CA THR A 218 7.99 -18.72 4.93
C THR A 218 7.16 -19.55 5.90
N ARG A 219 7.56 -20.80 6.17
CA ARG A 219 6.84 -21.69 7.09
C ARG A 219 6.84 -21.15 8.52
N ALA A 220 7.92 -20.53 8.96
CA ALA A 220 7.99 -19.88 10.26
C ALA A 220 7.08 -18.65 10.36
N MET A 221 6.97 -17.86 9.28
CA MET A 221 6.13 -16.67 9.23
C MET A 221 4.64 -17.02 9.15
N LEU A 222 4.26 -17.93 8.25
CA LEU A 222 2.85 -18.23 7.94
C LEU A 222 2.27 -19.35 8.82
N GLY A 223 3.09 -20.32 9.24
CA GLY A 223 2.62 -21.52 9.92
C GLY A 223 2.31 -21.33 11.42
N GLY A 224 2.23 -22.45 12.15
CA GLY A 224 1.75 -22.50 13.54
C GLY A 224 2.54 -21.69 14.57
N ASP A 225 3.85 -21.50 14.36
CA ASP A 225 4.70 -20.67 15.24
C ASP A 225 4.56 -19.15 14.95
N GLY A 226 4.10 -18.82 13.73
CA GLY A 226 3.86 -17.47 13.26
C GLY A 226 2.37 -17.17 13.16
N LEU A 227 1.90 -16.83 11.97
CA LEU A 227 0.55 -16.27 11.71
C LEU A 227 -0.58 -17.31 11.69
N GLN A 228 -0.28 -18.58 12.01
CA GLN A 228 -1.26 -19.67 12.13
C GLN A 228 -2.18 -19.77 10.90
N ASP A 229 -1.63 -19.54 9.70
CA ASP A 229 -2.35 -19.58 8.44
C ASP A 229 -3.59 -18.66 8.37
N GLY A 230 -3.69 -17.65 9.25
CA GLY A 230 -4.83 -16.74 9.35
C GLY A 230 -5.96 -17.22 10.27
N LEU A 231 -5.81 -18.39 10.91
CA LEU A 231 -6.86 -19.03 11.72
C LEU A 231 -7.30 -18.20 12.95
N PHE A 232 -6.46 -17.26 13.41
CA PHE A 232 -6.80 -16.37 14.52
C PHE A 232 -8.05 -15.52 14.24
N LEU A 233 -8.37 -15.20 12.97
CA LEU A 233 -9.60 -14.49 12.61
C LEU A 233 -10.85 -15.37 12.72
N ALA A 234 -10.72 -16.67 12.45
CA ALA A 234 -11.86 -17.58 12.42
C ALA A 234 -12.54 -17.74 13.79
N GLY A 235 -11.77 -17.56 14.88
CA GLY A 235 -12.30 -17.65 16.25
C GLY A 235 -13.05 -16.40 16.72
N ILE A 236 -12.84 -15.24 16.08
CA ILE A 236 -13.40 -13.96 16.54
C ILE A 236 -14.93 -13.96 16.46
N ASP A 237 -15.49 -14.49 15.38
CA ASP A 237 -16.95 -14.45 15.16
C ASP A 237 -17.76 -15.17 16.26
N GLN A 238 -17.16 -16.19 16.89
CA GLN A 238 -17.78 -16.97 17.95
C GLN A 238 -17.95 -16.17 19.26
N ASP A 239 -17.06 -15.20 19.48
CA ASP A 239 -17.04 -14.38 20.69
C ASP A 239 -17.70 -13.01 20.49
N VAL A 240 -17.90 -12.57 19.25
CA VAL A 240 -18.65 -11.36 18.92
C VAL A 240 -20.15 -11.61 19.16
N ARG A 241 -20.70 -10.91 20.15
CA ARG A 241 -22.10 -11.00 20.55
C ARG A 241 -22.85 -9.71 20.25
N GLN A 242 -24.15 -9.81 20.09
CA GLN A 242 -25.02 -8.65 20.01
C GLN A 242 -25.46 -8.24 21.42
N ALA A 243 -25.09 -7.04 21.83
CA ALA A 243 -25.59 -6.38 23.04
C ALA A 243 -26.52 -5.25 22.59
N GLU A 244 -27.82 -5.42 22.81
CA GLU A 244 -28.87 -4.53 22.29
C GLU A 244 -28.84 -4.43 20.74
N GLN A 245 -28.40 -3.28 20.21
CA GLN A 245 -28.25 -3.01 18.77
C GLN A 245 -26.78 -2.86 18.35
N ARG A 246 -25.84 -3.23 19.23
CA ARG A 246 -24.40 -3.09 19.00
C ARG A 246 -23.70 -4.44 19.12
N PHE A 247 -22.62 -4.61 18.39
CA PHE A 247 -21.68 -5.69 18.58
C PHE A 247 -20.77 -5.39 19.76
N MET A 248 -20.62 -6.40 20.61
CA MET A 248 -19.77 -6.42 21.77
C MET A 248 -18.78 -7.57 21.61
N TRP A 249 -17.51 -7.23 21.70
CA TRP A 249 -16.38 -8.15 21.75
C TRP A 249 -15.51 -7.77 22.96
N GLU A 250 -15.70 -8.52 24.04
CA GLU A 250 -15.11 -8.24 25.35
C GLU A 250 -13.61 -8.56 25.39
N GLU A 251 -12.86 -7.80 26.21
CA GLU A 251 -11.42 -7.99 26.39
C GLU A 251 -11.07 -9.37 26.99
N VAL A 252 -11.99 -9.95 27.77
CA VAL A 252 -11.82 -11.25 28.41
C VAL A 252 -12.16 -12.44 27.50
N SER A 253 -12.59 -12.18 26.27
CA SER A 253 -12.98 -13.23 25.32
C SER A 253 -11.80 -14.13 24.93
N PRO A 254 -12.02 -15.44 24.75
CA PRO A 254 -10.97 -16.38 24.31
C PRO A 254 -10.25 -15.95 23.03
N SER A 255 -10.98 -15.45 22.04
CA SER A 255 -10.42 -14.98 20.76
C SER A 255 -9.51 -13.77 20.91
N TYR A 256 -9.87 -12.79 21.75
CA TYR A 256 -9.01 -11.63 21.99
C TYR A 256 -7.81 -11.97 22.87
N LEU A 257 -7.98 -12.82 23.87
CA LEU A 257 -6.86 -13.35 24.66
C LEU A 257 -5.89 -14.16 23.79
N HIS A 258 -6.40 -14.95 22.84
CA HIS A 258 -5.59 -15.66 21.86
C HIS A 258 -4.82 -14.68 20.96
N LEU A 259 -5.46 -13.62 20.47
CA LEU A 259 -4.80 -12.58 19.68
C LEU A 259 -3.65 -11.91 20.46
N ARG A 260 -3.87 -11.56 21.74
CA ARG A 260 -2.82 -11.01 22.61
C ARG A 260 -1.69 -12.00 22.87
N GLN A 261 -2.01 -13.27 23.10
CA GLN A 261 -1.01 -14.32 23.27
C GLN A 261 -0.18 -14.50 21.99
N LEU A 262 -0.83 -14.44 20.82
CA LEU A 262 -0.18 -14.51 19.53
C LEU A 262 0.78 -13.34 19.32
N GLU A 263 0.36 -12.11 19.68
CA GLU A 263 1.20 -10.91 19.57
C GLU A 263 2.47 -10.98 20.44
N GLN A 264 2.37 -11.64 21.60
CA GLN A 264 3.51 -11.85 22.51
C GLN A 264 4.49 -12.93 22.02
N ARG A 265 4.13 -13.74 21.01
CA ARG A 265 5.04 -14.77 20.48
C ARG A 265 6.28 -14.12 19.87
N PRO A 266 7.49 -14.64 20.11
CA PRO A 266 8.73 -14.01 19.65
C PRO A 266 8.83 -13.74 18.13
N LEU A 267 8.27 -14.64 17.30
CA LEU A 267 8.27 -14.45 15.84
C LEU A 267 7.27 -13.38 15.38
N ILE A 268 6.15 -13.23 16.10
CA ILE A 268 5.13 -12.26 15.79
C ILE A 268 5.51 -10.88 16.32
N SER A 269 6.04 -10.79 17.54
CA SER A 269 6.60 -9.54 18.07
C SER A 269 7.69 -9.00 17.15
N GLY A 270 8.57 -9.89 16.67
CA GLY A 270 9.62 -9.62 15.68
C GLY A 270 9.23 -9.85 14.20
N LEU A 271 7.95 -9.70 13.83
CA LEU A 271 7.50 -9.99 12.45
C LEU A 271 8.15 -9.09 11.40
N GLY A 272 8.43 -7.83 11.73
CA GLY A 272 9.14 -6.90 10.85
C GLY A 272 10.54 -7.41 10.48
N PRO A 273 11.43 -7.64 11.46
CA PRO A 273 12.74 -8.27 11.22
C PRO A 273 12.66 -9.61 10.47
N LEU A 274 11.64 -10.43 10.73
CA LEU A 274 11.44 -11.70 10.02
C LEU A 274 11.09 -11.48 8.54
N SER A 275 10.23 -10.50 8.25
CA SER A 275 9.91 -10.12 6.87
C SER A 275 11.14 -9.58 6.13
N THR A 276 12.03 -8.84 6.81
CA THR A 276 13.30 -8.36 6.25
C THR A 276 14.27 -9.51 5.97
N LEU A 277 14.37 -10.49 6.86
CA LEU A 277 15.17 -11.70 6.64
C LEU A 277 14.67 -12.48 5.42
N LEU A 278 13.34 -12.68 5.32
CA LEU A 278 12.73 -13.37 4.20
C LEU A 278 12.91 -12.58 2.89
N ALA A 279 12.73 -11.25 2.91
CA ALA A 279 13.00 -10.37 1.77
C ALA A 279 14.46 -10.48 1.30
N PHE A 280 15.43 -10.50 2.24
CA PHE A 280 16.84 -10.73 1.91
C PHE A 280 17.05 -12.10 1.27
N ALA A 281 16.48 -13.16 1.86
CA ALA A 281 16.59 -14.51 1.33
C ALA A 281 16.02 -14.60 -0.09
N VAL A 282 14.88 -13.96 -0.35
CA VAL A 282 14.27 -13.85 -1.69
C VAL A 282 15.20 -13.16 -2.67
N GLN A 283 15.85 -12.05 -2.29
CA GLN A 283 16.77 -11.36 -3.19
C GLN A 283 18.02 -12.19 -3.56
N HIS A 284 18.41 -13.13 -2.69
CA HIS A 284 19.65 -13.90 -2.82
C HIS A 284 19.43 -15.38 -3.20
N ALA A 285 18.19 -15.84 -3.31
CA ALA A 285 17.88 -17.19 -3.78
C ALA A 285 18.32 -17.34 -5.25
N ARG A 286 18.94 -18.45 -5.63
CA ARG A 286 19.33 -18.73 -7.03
C ARG A 286 18.23 -19.44 -7.80
N ASP A 287 17.37 -20.18 -7.10
CA ASP A 287 16.23 -20.87 -7.66
C ASP A 287 14.98 -19.98 -7.66
N ALA A 288 14.55 -19.59 -8.86
CA ALA A 288 13.31 -18.84 -9.07
C ALA A 288 12.06 -19.66 -8.67
N GLY A 289 12.12 -20.99 -8.73
CA GLY A 289 11.02 -21.88 -8.34
C GLY A 289 10.64 -21.71 -6.86
N VAL A 290 11.64 -21.56 -5.99
CA VAL A 290 11.43 -21.32 -4.55
C VAL A 290 10.74 -19.98 -4.31
N VAL A 291 11.09 -18.95 -5.09
CA VAL A 291 10.44 -17.62 -5.01
C VAL A 291 8.99 -17.69 -5.48
N HIS A 292 8.70 -18.45 -6.54
CA HIS A 292 7.33 -18.69 -6.99
C HIS A 292 6.50 -19.44 -5.95
N GLN A 293 7.06 -20.47 -5.32
CA GLN A 293 6.36 -21.20 -4.26
C GLN A 293 6.03 -20.30 -3.07
N LEU A 294 6.97 -19.47 -2.63
CA LEU A 294 6.71 -18.45 -1.61
C LEU A 294 5.54 -17.55 -2.02
N GLN A 295 5.50 -17.11 -3.28
CA GLN A 295 4.44 -16.24 -3.75
C GLN A 295 3.07 -16.96 -3.72
N ASP A 296 3.03 -18.24 -4.11
CA ASP A 296 1.82 -19.07 -3.99
C ASP A 296 1.37 -19.22 -2.53
N ASP A 297 2.31 -19.43 -1.62
CA ASP A 297 2.03 -19.52 -0.19
C ASP A 297 1.45 -18.20 0.36
N LEU A 298 1.98 -17.04 -0.08
CA LEU A 298 1.47 -15.71 0.30
C LEU A 298 0.07 -15.45 -0.27
N VAL A 299 -0.20 -15.81 -1.53
CA VAL A 299 -1.53 -15.68 -2.12
C VAL A 299 -2.53 -16.58 -1.39
N ALA A 300 -2.15 -17.83 -1.09
CA ALA A 300 -3.00 -18.76 -0.36
C ALA A 300 -3.28 -18.26 1.07
N PHE A 301 -2.27 -17.75 1.76
CA PHE A 301 -2.41 -17.16 3.10
C PHE A 301 -3.34 -15.94 3.10
N THR A 302 -3.10 -14.97 2.22
CA THR A 302 -3.93 -13.77 2.14
C THR A 302 -5.37 -14.11 1.72
N GLY A 303 -5.55 -15.09 0.84
CA GLY A 303 -6.87 -15.61 0.46
C GLY A 303 -7.63 -16.21 1.65
N ARG A 304 -6.97 -17.05 2.48
CA ARG A 304 -7.56 -17.55 3.73
C ARG A 304 -7.92 -16.43 4.69
N LEU A 305 -7.05 -15.43 4.83
CA LEU A 305 -7.31 -14.27 5.69
C LEU A 305 -8.56 -13.51 5.24
N LEU A 306 -8.71 -13.24 3.94
CA LEU A 306 -9.91 -12.61 3.38
C LEU A 306 -11.15 -13.46 3.62
N GLN A 307 -11.08 -14.78 3.42
CA GLN A 307 -12.20 -15.69 3.65
C GLN A 307 -12.64 -15.70 5.13
N HIS A 308 -11.68 -15.74 6.06
CA HIS A 308 -12.00 -15.66 7.49
C HIS A 308 -12.58 -14.31 7.89
N TRP A 309 -12.10 -13.21 7.28
CA TRP A 309 -12.70 -11.89 7.47
C TRP A 309 -14.13 -11.85 6.94
N GLN A 310 -14.37 -12.31 5.72
CA GLN A 310 -15.71 -12.34 5.09
C GLN A 310 -16.73 -13.17 5.90
N ALA A 311 -16.27 -14.21 6.60
CA ALA A 311 -17.13 -15.02 7.45
C ALA A 311 -17.46 -14.38 8.82
N SER A 312 -16.81 -13.27 9.17
CA SER A 312 -17.02 -12.57 10.45
C SER A 312 -18.12 -11.52 10.35
N LYS A 313 -19.01 -11.47 11.35
CA LYS A 313 -20.03 -10.41 11.51
C LYS A 313 -19.42 -9.00 11.49
N LEU A 314 -18.19 -8.86 11.95
CA LEU A 314 -17.50 -7.57 11.96
C LEU A 314 -17.17 -7.05 10.55
N SER A 315 -17.19 -7.91 9.53
CA SER A 315 -16.99 -7.50 8.13
C SER A 315 -18.22 -6.84 7.50
N GLU A 316 -19.38 -6.93 8.16
CA GLU A 316 -20.62 -6.28 7.76
C GLU A 316 -20.65 -4.79 8.10
N LEU A 317 -19.64 -4.29 8.84
CA LEU A 317 -19.56 -2.90 9.29
C LEU A 317 -18.79 -2.04 8.29
N ASP A 318 -19.42 -0.96 7.80
CA ASP A 318 -18.72 0.10 7.06
C ASP A 318 -17.95 1.01 8.03
N ILE A 319 -16.87 1.64 7.55
CA ILE A 319 -15.98 2.49 8.35
C ILE A 319 -16.75 3.63 9.04
N SER A 320 -17.73 4.19 8.34
CA SER A 320 -18.57 5.28 8.85
C SER A 320 -19.53 4.85 9.97
N GLU A 321 -19.80 3.56 10.11
CA GLU A 321 -20.86 3.03 10.98
C GLU A 321 -20.30 2.38 12.26
N GLU A 322 -18.99 2.24 12.38
CA GLU A 322 -18.32 1.59 13.52
C GLU A 322 -18.74 2.19 14.87
N LYS A 323 -18.84 3.52 14.96
CA LYS A 323 -19.27 4.21 16.19
C LYS A 323 -20.73 3.96 16.57
N LEU A 324 -21.55 3.59 15.58
CA LEU A 324 -22.98 3.35 15.78
C LEU A 324 -23.22 1.91 16.25
N PHE A 325 -22.52 0.96 15.64
CA PHE A 325 -22.73 -0.47 15.84
C PHE A 325 -21.73 -1.15 16.77
N LEU A 326 -20.64 -0.52 17.19
CA LEU A 326 -19.72 -1.08 18.20
C LEU A 326 -19.97 -0.47 19.58
N THR A 327 -19.84 -1.29 20.63
CA THR A 327 -19.77 -0.76 22.00
C THR A 327 -18.48 0.06 22.19
N PRO A 328 -18.49 1.08 23.08
CA PRO A 328 -17.30 1.91 23.30
C PRO A 328 -16.11 1.07 23.80
N GLU A 329 -16.35 0.06 24.64
CA GLU A 329 -15.32 -0.87 25.09
C GLU A 329 -14.66 -1.60 23.91
N THR A 330 -15.46 -2.17 23.00
CA THR A 330 -14.94 -2.86 21.81
C THR A 330 -14.19 -1.90 20.89
N LEU A 331 -14.72 -0.70 20.67
CA LEU A 331 -14.09 0.31 19.80
C LEU A 331 -12.72 0.73 20.32
N ASP A 332 -12.59 0.95 21.63
CA ASP A 332 -11.35 1.46 22.23
C ASP A 332 -10.30 0.37 22.53
N THR A 333 -10.70 -0.89 22.61
CA THR A 333 -9.80 -1.99 23.02
C THR A 333 -9.64 -3.06 21.95
N THR A 334 -10.63 -3.94 21.77
CA THR A 334 -10.50 -5.15 20.98
C THR A 334 -10.46 -4.86 19.47
N TRP A 335 -11.25 -3.88 19.01
CA TRP A 335 -11.26 -3.41 17.62
C TRP A 335 -9.94 -2.78 17.21
N GLN A 336 -9.38 -1.89 18.04
CA GLN A 336 -8.07 -1.28 17.79
C GLN A 336 -6.95 -2.32 17.80
N GLY A 337 -6.96 -3.25 18.75
CA GLY A 337 -6.00 -4.34 18.82
C GLY A 337 -6.00 -5.22 17.56
N LEU A 338 -7.20 -5.57 17.06
CA LEU A 338 -7.35 -6.33 15.82
C LEU A 338 -6.76 -5.59 14.61
N TRP A 339 -7.12 -4.32 14.41
CA TRP A 339 -6.61 -3.56 13.27
C TRP A 339 -5.11 -3.29 13.36
N HIS A 340 -4.57 -3.07 14.56
CA HIS A 340 -3.13 -2.96 14.77
C HIS A 340 -2.42 -4.24 14.32
N PHE A 341 -2.96 -5.39 14.75
CA PHE A 341 -2.43 -6.69 14.37
C PHE A 341 -2.52 -6.94 12.86
N LEU A 342 -3.68 -6.72 12.24
CA LEU A 342 -3.87 -6.89 10.80
C LEU A 342 -2.94 -5.99 9.97
N LYS A 343 -2.73 -4.74 10.39
CA LYS A 343 -1.76 -3.85 9.73
C LYS A 343 -0.34 -4.38 9.83
N LYS A 344 0.06 -4.90 11.00
CA LYS A 344 1.37 -5.54 11.18
C LYS A 344 1.56 -6.73 10.24
N VAL A 345 0.53 -7.56 10.07
CA VAL A 345 0.52 -8.68 9.11
C VAL A 345 0.66 -8.17 7.68
N MET A 346 -0.16 -7.20 7.29
CA MET A 346 -0.15 -6.60 5.95
C MET A 346 1.23 -6.03 5.61
N TYR A 347 1.84 -5.24 6.51
CA TYR A 347 3.17 -4.67 6.28
C TYR A 347 4.25 -5.74 6.08
N ALA A 348 4.20 -6.82 6.86
CA ALA A 348 5.14 -7.93 6.72
C ALA A 348 4.97 -8.65 5.37
N VAL A 349 3.74 -8.94 4.96
CA VAL A 349 3.45 -9.58 3.66
C VAL A 349 3.88 -8.67 2.51
N VAL A 350 3.53 -7.39 2.55
CA VAL A 350 3.87 -6.41 1.51
C VAL A 350 5.39 -6.20 1.41
N ALA A 351 6.13 -6.22 2.52
CA ALA A 351 7.59 -6.15 2.49
C ALA A 351 8.23 -7.32 1.74
N VAL A 352 7.66 -8.53 1.89
CA VAL A 352 8.13 -9.71 1.15
C VAL A 352 7.71 -9.65 -0.32
N LEU A 353 6.46 -9.26 -0.63
CA LEU A 353 6.01 -9.06 -2.00
C LEU A 353 6.84 -8.01 -2.74
N HIS A 354 7.19 -6.91 -2.06
CA HIS A 354 8.10 -5.89 -2.59
C HIS A 354 9.44 -6.50 -2.99
N ALA A 355 10.03 -7.37 -2.17
CA ALA A 355 11.29 -8.03 -2.52
C ALA A 355 11.16 -8.95 -3.74
N VAL A 356 10.04 -9.65 -3.89
CA VAL A 356 9.73 -10.49 -5.07
C VAL A 356 9.63 -9.62 -6.33
N VAL A 357 8.85 -8.53 -6.28
CA VAL A 357 8.67 -7.61 -7.41
C VAL A 357 9.95 -6.86 -7.76
N ALA A 358 10.69 -6.36 -6.78
CA ALA A 358 11.97 -5.70 -7.01
C ALA A 358 12.98 -6.67 -7.67
N ARG A 359 13.01 -7.93 -7.23
CA ARG A 359 13.84 -8.96 -7.86
C ARG A 359 13.37 -9.27 -9.29
N SER A 360 12.05 -9.33 -9.54
CA SER A 360 11.54 -9.64 -10.87
C SER A 360 11.88 -8.59 -11.92
N LEU A 361 12.27 -7.37 -11.52
CA LEU A 361 12.80 -6.34 -12.42
C LEU A 361 14.27 -6.54 -12.82
N LEU A 362 15.04 -7.33 -12.05
CA LEU A 362 16.48 -7.50 -12.22
C LEU A 362 16.88 -8.90 -12.67
N ASP A 363 16.10 -9.92 -12.29
CA ASP A 363 16.36 -11.32 -12.60
C ASP A 363 15.79 -11.69 -13.98
N GLY A 364 16.67 -11.97 -14.94
CA GLY A 364 16.27 -12.32 -16.31
C GLY A 364 15.32 -13.52 -16.42
N ARG A 365 15.31 -14.44 -15.44
CA ARG A 365 14.36 -15.57 -15.42
C ARG A 365 12.96 -15.13 -15.02
N LEU A 366 12.86 -14.23 -14.05
CA LEU A 366 11.58 -13.69 -13.58
C LEU A 366 11.03 -12.62 -14.54
N MET A 367 11.89 -11.92 -15.26
CA MET A 367 11.52 -11.00 -16.36
C MET A 367 10.99 -11.72 -17.60
N HIS A 368 11.14 -13.04 -17.70
CA HIS A 368 10.73 -13.78 -18.88
C HIS A 368 9.22 -13.62 -19.14
N HIS A 369 8.83 -13.43 -20.41
CA HIS A 369 7.45 -13.08 -20.80
C HIS A 369 6.37 -14.07 -20.35
N THR A 370 6.73 -15.32 -20.05
CA THR A 370 5.79 -16.33 -19.54
C THR A 370 5.63 -16.29 -18.01
N VAL A 371 6.61 -15.72 -17.31
CA VAL A 371 6.71 -15.75 -15.84
C VAL A 371 6.32 -14.40 -15.24
N ALA A 372 6.83 -13.30 -15.81
CA ALA A 372 6.56 -11.94 -15.37
C ALA A 372 5.06 -11.62 -15.15
N PRO A 373 4.13 -11.94 -16.09
CA PRO A 373 2.71 -11.70 -15.85
C PRO A 373 2.16 -12.55 -14.68
N SER A 374 2.63 -13.79 -14.51
CA SER A 374 2.21 -14.61 -13.37
C SER A 374 2.68 -14.01 -12.05
N VAL A 375 3.91 -13.47 -11.98
CA VAL A 375 4.42 -12.79 -10.78
C VAL A 375 3.57 -11.56 -10.48
N ALA A 376 3.30 -10.73 -11.49
CA ALA A 376 2.48 -9.54 -11.33
C ALA A 376 1.05 -9.87 -10.85
N SER A 377 0.37 -10.80 -11.52
CA SER A 377 -1.00 -11.21 -11.14
C SER A 377 -1.07 -11.79 -9.73
N LYS A 378 -0.14 -12.67 -9.35
CA LYS A 378 -0.09 -13.23 -7.99
C LYS A 378 0.14 -12.15 -6.93
N THR A 379 1.02 -11.19 -7.18
CA THR A 379 1.21 -10.04 -6.28
C THR A 379 -0.07 -9.22 -6.14
N LEU A 380 -0.72 -8.87 -7.27
CA LEU A 380 -1.97 -8.11 -7.24
C LEU A 380 -3.10 -8.87 -6.56
N HIS A 381 -3.18 -10.20 -6.69
CA HIS A 381 -4.11 -11.02 -5.92
C HIS A 381 -3.87 -10.94 -4.40
N ALA A 382 -2.61 -11.03 -3.97
CA ALA A 382 -2.29 -10.90 -2.56
C ALA A 382 -2.63 -9.50 -2.02
N LEU A 383 -2.37 -8.44 -2.78
CA LEU A 383 -2.76 -7.07 -2.43
C LEU A 383 -4.28 -6.89 -2.37
N ARG A 384 -5.01 -7.43 -3.36
CA ARG A 384 -6.49 -7.45 -3.36
C ARG A 384 -7.02 -8.10 -2.09
N ASN A 385 -6.47 -9.26 -1.72
CA ASN A 385 -6.92 -10.01 -0.55
C ASN A 385 -6.65 -9.26 0.76
N LEU A 386 -5.65 -8.38 0.78
CA LEU A 386 -5.33 -7.50 1.92
C LEU A 386 -6.00 -6.13 1.84
N TYR A 387 -6.77 -5.84 0.78
CA TYR A 387 -7.26 -4.49 0.53
C TYR A 387 -8.21 -3.99 1.61
N PHE A 388 -8.98 -4.89 2.24
CA PHE A 388 -9.84 -4.54 3.38
C PHE A 388 -9.06 -4.01 4.60
N VAL A 389 -7.75 -4.30 4.68
CA VAL A 389 -6.84 -3.74 5.68
C VAL A 389 -6.20 -2.46 5.17
N SER A 390 -5.73 -2.45 3.91
CA SER A 390 -4.94 -1.33 3.36
C SER A 390 -5.80 -0.10 3.08
N SER A 391 -7.05 -0.27 2.65
CA SER A 391 -7.99 0.83 2.37
C SER A 391 -8.32 1.66 3.62
N ARG A 392 -8.07 1.12 4.82
CA ARG A 392 -8.35 1.79 6.08
C ARG A 392 -7.22 2.76 6.46
N ASN A 393 -7.59 4.01 6.72
CA ASN A 393 -6.71 5.09 7.18
C ASN A 393 -5.52 5.38 6.23
N GLY A 394 -5.68 5.19 4.92
CA GLY A 394 -4.64 5.45 3.92
C GLY A 394 -3.42 4.53 4.03
N SER A 395 -3.60 3.30 4.52
CA SER A 395 -2.52 2.33 4.68
C SER A 395 -2.09 1.69 3.35
N ASP A 396 -2.74 2.04 2.25
CA ASP A 396 -2.37 1.76 0.86
C ASP A 396 -1.47 2.86 0.24
N ALA A 397 -1.33 4.01 0.90
CA ALA A 397 -0.55 5.13 0.38
C ALA A 397 0.95 5.10 0.74
N PHE A 398 1.43 4.11 1.51
CA PHE A 398 2.86 4.04 1.84
C PHE A 398 3.70 3.56 0.66
N GLN A 399 4.92 4.09 0.56
CA GLN A 399 5.78 3.97 -0.63
C GLN A 399 6.03 2.52 -1.08
N ILE A 400 6.24 1.59 -0.14
CA ILE A 400 6.52 0.18 -0.47
C ILE A 400 5.27 -0.48 -1.08
N TYR A 401 4.06 -0.18 -0.59
CA TYR A 401 2.82 -0.67 -1.19
C TYR A 401 2.62 -0.07 -2.58
N ALA A 402 2.73 1.25 -2.70
CA ALA A 402 2.57 1.95 -3.98
C ALA A 402 3.53 1.42 -5.04
N PHE A 403 4.81 1.24 -4.69
CA PHE A 403 5.80 0.61 -5.58
C PHE A 403 5.37 -0.79 -5.99
N THR A 404 4.98 -1.64 -5.02
CA THR A 404 4.63 -3.04 -5.28
C THR A 404 3.39 -3.14 -6.18
N TYR A 405 2.38 -2.31 -5.94
CA TYR A 405 1.14 -2.23 -6.71
C TYR A 405 1.39 -1.72 -8.13
N LEU A 406 1.95 -0.51 -8.27
CA LEU A 406 2.16 0.13 -9.58
C LEU A 406 3.15 -0.65 -10.44
N THR A 407 4.24 -1.15 -9.87
CA THR A 407 5.21 -1.97 -10.63
C THR A 407 4.57 -3.28 -11.12
N SER A 408 3.70 -3.90 -10.31
CA SER A 408 2.97 -5.10 -10.75
C SER A 408 2.00 -4.78 -11.88
N LEU A 409 1.32 -3.62 -11.84
CA LEU A 409 0.49 -3.15 -12.95
C LEU A 409 1.33 -2.87 -14.21
N ASP A 410 2.45 -2.19 -14.09
CA ASP A 410 3.36 -1.89 -15.20
C ASP A 410 3.94 -3.14 -15.88
N ILE A 411 4.13 -4.21 -15.11
CA ILE A 411 4.49 -5.52 -15.67
C ILE A 411 3.29 -6.12 -16.39
N LEU A 412 2.10 -6.11 -15.77
CA LEU A 412 0.90 -6.75 -16.30
C LEU A 412 0.35 -6.07 -17.56
N THR A 413 0.42 -4.74 -17.66
CA THR A 413 -0.03 -3.94 -18.81
C THR A 413 0.72 -4.32 -20.10
N ARG A 414 1.96 -4.79 -20.01
CA ARG A 414 2.73 -5.31 -21.15
C ARG A 414 2.17 -6.61 -21.72
N HIS A 415 1.25 -7.26 -21.01
CA HIS A 415 0.72 -8.59 -21.31
C HIS A 415 -0.82 -8.57 -21.35
N GLY A 416 -1.42 -7.97 -22.39
CA GLY A 416 -2.88 -7.83 -22.55
C GLY A 416 -3.72 -9.07 -22.21
N PRO A 417 -3.42 -10.28 -22.74
CA PRO A 417 -4.16 -11.49 -22.39
C PRO A 417 -4.10 -11.86 -20.90
N ALA A 418 -2.96 -11.64 -20.26
CA ALA A 418 -2.79 -11.89 -18.82
C ALA A 418 -3.52 -10.82 -17.98
N ALA A 419 -3.51 -9.57 -18.42
CA ALA A 419 -4.28 -8.49 -17.80
C ALA A 419 -5.79 -8.80 -17.83
N ALA A 420 -6.30 -9.24 -18.99
CA ALA A 420 -7.70 -9.66 -19.14
C ALA A 420 -8.02 -10.88 -18.25
N ALA A 421 -7.15 -11.89 -18.20
CA ALA A 421 -7.33 -13.06 -17.34
C ALA A 421 -7.35 -12.69 -15.85
N PHE A 422 -6.47 -11.77 -15.44
CA PHE A 422 -6.45 -11.24 -14.08
C PHE A 422 -7.75 -10.52 -13.74
N LEU A 423 -8.21 -9.55 -14.56
CA LEU A 423 -9.48 -8.87 -14.32
C LEU A 423 -10.65 -9.85 -14.22
N ARG A 424 -10.75 -10.83 -15.13
CA ARG A 424 -11.79 -11.88 -15.06
C ARG A 424 -11.76 -12.65 -13.73
N SER A 425 -10.57 -12.92 -13.20
CA SER A 425 -10.42 -13.67 -11.95
C SER A 425 -10.82 -12.89 -10.69
N ILE A 426 -10.90 -11.55 -10.78
CA ILE A 426 -11.26 -10.67 -9.66
C ILE A 426 -12.58 -9.92 -9.88
N LEU A 427 -13.30 -10.25 -10.96
CA LEU A 427 -14.55 -9.60 -11.38
C LEU A 427 -15.58 -9.57 -10.23
N PRO A 428 -16.29 -8.44 -10.02
CA PRO A 428 -17.37 -8.36 -9.04
C PRO A 428 -18.46 -9.41 -9.27
N SER A 429 -18.91 -10.08 -8.21
CA SER A 429 -19.93 -11.14 -8.28
C SER A 429 -21.31 -10.66 -8.75
N SER A 430 -21.56 -9.35 -8.69
CA SER A 430 -22.78 -8.66 -9.13
C SER A 430 -22.76 -8.25 -10.61
N SER A 431 -21.68 -8.56 -11.35
CA SER A 431 -21.58 -8.29 -12.78
C SER A 431 -22.43 -9.30 -13.59
N PRO A 432 -23.19 -8.85 -14.61
CA PRO A 432 -24.05 -9.76 -15.37
C PRO A 432 -23.24 -10.87 -16.05
N SER A 433 -23.67 -12.11 -15.86
CA SER A 433 -23.09 -13.27 -16.53
C SER A 433 -23.30 -13.17 -18.04
N PHE A 434 -22.21 -13.31 -18.80
CA PHE A 434 -22.16 -13.36 -20.27
C PHE A 434 -23.31 -14.19 -20.87
N THR A 435 -24.24 -13.54 -21.55
CA THR A 435 -24.94 -14.17 -22.69
C THR A 435 -24.49 -13.44 -23.94
N SER A 436 -23.80 -14.19 -24.79
CA SER A 436 -23.19 -13.71 -26.03
C SER A 436 -24.27 -13.47 -27.08
N SER A 437 -24.85 -12.27 -27.09
CA SER A 437 -25.41 -11.66 -28.31
C SER A 437 -25.89 -10.25 -27.97
N SER A 438 -25.21 -9.25 -28.52
CA SER A 438 -25.77 -7.93 -28.84
C SER A 438 -26.88 -7.43 -27.91
N SER A 439 -26.52 -6.76 -26.83
CA SER A 439 -27.38 -5.71 -26.33
C SER A 439 -26.53 -4.69 -25.62
N LEU A 440 -26.63 -3.45 -26.11
CA LEU A 440 -26.48 -2.22 -25.34
C LEU A 440 -26.93 -2.43 -23.87
N PRO A 441 -26.44 -1.64 -22.91
CA PRO A 441 -27.09 -1.57 -21.59
C PRO A 441 -28.56 -1.22 -21.81
N GLN A 442 -29.43 -2.24 -21.84
CA GLN A 442 -30.87 -2.03 -21.81
C GLN A 442 -31.17 -1.55 -20.40
N ASN A 443 -31.94 -0.47 -20.32
CA ASN A 443 -32.36 0.22 -19.09
C ASN A 443 -33.07 -0.66 -18.01
N ASN A 444 -33.06 -2.00 -18.14
CA ASN A 444 -33.84 -2.92 -17.31
C ASN A 444 -33.04 -4.07 -16.65
N THR A 445 -31.71 -4.18 -16.81
CA THR A 445 -30.90 -5.04 -15.92
C THR A 445 -30.24 -4.18 -14.86
N THR A 446 -30.98 -3.87 -13.80
CA THR A 446 -30.48 -3.13 -12.64
C THR A 446 -29.40 -3.96 -11.94
N THR A 447 -28.14 -3.74 -12.30
CA THR A 447 -26.99 -4.21 -11.53
C THR A 447 -27.05 -3.53 -10.17
N THR A 448 -27.47 -4.27 -9.14
CA THR A 448 -27.60 -3.75 -7.79
C THR A 448 -26.24 -3.64 -7.11
N ILE A 449 -25.97 -2.47 -6.53
CA ILE A 449 -24.82 -2.24 -5.66
C ILE A 449 -24.83 -3.28 -4.53
N PRO A 450 -23.72 -4.00 -4.28
CA PRO A 450 -23.64 -4.97 -3.20
C PRO A 450 -23.92 -4.33 -1.84
N LEU A 451 -24.78 -4.99 -1.05
CA LEU A 451 -25.13 -4.54 0.30
C LEU A 451 -23.93 -4.63 1.24
N HIS A 452 -23.16 -5.71 1.15
CA HIS A 452 -22.07 -6.02 2.06
C HIS A 452 -20.86 -5.07 1.85
N PRO A 453 -20.35 -4.36 2.89
CA PRO A 453 -19.24 -3.40 2.75
C PRO A 453 -17.94 -4.00 2.22
N LEU A 454 -17.62 -5.24 2.62
CA LEU A 454 -16.44 -5.94 2.07
C LEU A 454 -16.49 -6.09 0.55
N HIS A 455 -17.65 -6.42 -0.04
CA HIS A 455 -17.77 -6.52 -1.50
C HIS A 455 -17.53 -5.17 -2.16
N ARG A 456 -18.17 -4.11 -1.65
CA ARG A 456 -17.91 -2.72 -2.07
C ARG A 456 -16.43 -2.34 -1.99
N THR A 457 -15.72 -2.80 -0.95
CA THR A 457 -14.27 -2.56 -0.80
C THR A 457 -13.47 -3.30 -1.87
N LEU A 458 -13.81 -4.54 -2.19
CA LEU A 458 -13.16 -5.30 -3.26
C LEU A 458 -13.49 -4.76 -4.66
N ASP A 459 -14.69 -4.22 -4.86
CA ASP A 459 -15.10 -3.55 -6.09
C ASP A 459 -14.31 -2.24 -6.30
N LEU A 460 -13.99 -1.52 -5.20
CA LEU A 460 -13.12 -0.35 -5.28
C LEU A 460 -11.70 -0.72 -5.73
N PHE A 461 -11.12 -1.79 -5.16
CA PHE A 461 -9.84 -2.32 -5.65
C PHE A 461 -9.91 -2.69 -7.13
N TYR A 462 -11.00 -3.35 -7.53
CA TYR A 462 -11.25 -3.75 -8.91
C TYR A 462 -11.25 -2.55 -9.86
N LEU A 463 -12.07 -1.54 -9.59
CA LEU A 463 -12.21 -0.36 -10.45
C LEU A 463 -10.91 0.44 -10.53
N ASN A 464 -10.24 0.66 -9.40
CA ASN A 464 -8.93 1.32 -9.36
C ASN A 464 -7.87 0.55 -10.16
N THR A 465 -7.93 -0.79 -10.17
CA THR A 465 -7.02 -1.61 -10.99
C THR A 465 -7.39 -1.56 -12.46
N ALA A 466 -8.69 -1.67 -12.77
CA ALA A 466 -9.22 -1.71 -14.12
C ALA A 466 -8.93 -0.42 -14.89
N GLU A 467 -8.92 0.74 -14.23
CA GLU A 467 -8.60 2.04 -14.83
C GLU A 467 -7.27 2.06 -15.59
N HIS A 468 -6.26 1.29 -15.14
CA HIS A 468 -4.91 1.31 -15.72
C HIS A 468 -4.73 0.42 -16.96
N LEU A 469 -5.71 -0.43 -17.27
CA LEU A 469 -5.59 -1.50 -18.25
C LEU A 469 -6.22 -1.24 -19.65
N PRO A 470 -7.12 -0.26 -19.91
CA PRO A 470 -7.86 -0.20 -21.17
C PRO A 470 -6.96 -0.13 -22.41
N LEU A 471 -5.82 0.57 -22.34
CA LEU A 471 -4.92 0.74 -23.48
C LEU A 471 -4.40 -0.59 -24.05
N HIS A 472 -4.30 -1.63 -23.21
CA HIS A 472 -3.70 -2.91 -23.54
C HIS A 472 -4.70 -4.07 -23.63
N LEU A 473 -5.99 -3.79 -23.44
CA LEU A 473 -7.07 -4.76 -23.54
C LEU A 473 -7.74 -4.69 -24.91
N PRO A 474 -8.25 -5.81 -25.45
CA PRO A 474 -9.16 -5.77 -26.59
C PRO A 474 -10.43 -4.98 -26.26
N THR A 475 -10.97 -4.25 -27.24
CA THR A 475 -12.26 -3.53 -27.11
C THR A 475 -13.40 -4.34 -26.48
N PRO A 476 -13.67 -5.61 -26.85
CA PRO A 476 -14.73 -6.38 -26.18
C PRO A 476 -14.44 -6.66 -24.70
N ASP A 477 -13.17 -6.77 -24.31
CA ASP A 477 -12.78 -6.94 -22.92
C ASP A 477 -12.90 -5.60 -22.15
N CYS A 478 -12.64 -4.45 -22.79
CA CYS A 478 -12.90 -3.14 -22.20
C CYS A 478 -14.39 -2.94 -21.87
N ASP A 479 -15.30 -3.35 -22.76
CA ASP A 479 -16.73 -3.30 -22.49
C ASP A 479 -17.10 -4.25 -21.34
N ALA A 480 -16.81 -5.54 -21.50
CA ALA A 480 -17.25 -6.57 -20.56
C ALA A 480 -16.60 -6.48 -19.18
N LEU A 481 -15.32 -6.10 -19.10
CA LEU A 481 -14.55 -6.12 -17.85
C LEU A 481 -14.42 -4.73 -17.22
N ILE A 482 -14.71 -3.63 -17.91
CA ILE A 482 -14.52 -2.29 -17.33
C ILE A 482 -15.81 -1.50 -17.36
N ILE A 483 -16.43 -1.33 -18.52
CA ILE A 483 -17.67 -0.53 -18.66
C ILE A 483 -18.80 -1.19 -17.86
N GLN A 484 -19.10 -2.48 -18.11
CA GLN A 484 -20.23 -3.16 -17.45
C GLN A 484 -20.12 -3.21 -15.92
N PRO A 485 -18.95 -3.45 -15.30
CA PRO A 485 -18.83 -3.32 -13.84
C PRO A 485 -18.99 -1.87 -13.36
N ALA A 486 -18.37 -0.90 -14.06
CA ALA A 486 -18.42 0.51 -13.67
C ALA A 486 -19.82 1.11 -13.74
N THR A 487 -20.67 0.67 -14.68
CA THR A 487 -22.06 1.18 -14.80
C THR A 487 -22.89 1.01 -13.53
N THR A 488 -22.56 0.04 -12.68
CA THR A 488 -23.18 -0.18 -11.36
C THR A 488 -23.05 1.03 -10.43
N TYR A 489 -21.98 1.83 -10.59
CA TYR A 489 -21.63 2.93 -9.68
C TYR A 489 -21.62 4.31 -10.36
N LEU A 490 -21.94 4.39 -11.66
CA LEU A 490 -21.95 5.67 -12.38
C LEU A 490 -23.11 6.58 -11.98
N HIS A 491 -24.23 6.03 -11.51
CA HIS A 491 -25.37 6.81 -11.08
C HIS A 491 -25.43 6.90 -9.55
N PRO A 492 -25.59 8.11 -8.99
CA PRO A 492 -25.80 8.23 -7.56
C PRO A 492 -27.17 7.64 -7.19
N PRO A 493 -27.28 6.90 -6.06
CA PRO A 493 -28.55 6.31 -5.62
C PRO A 493 -29.62 7.36 -5.27
N SER A 494 -29.23 8.59 -4.93
CA SER A 494 -30.13 9.72 -4.73
C SER A 494 -29.39 11.05 -4.88
N PRO A 495 -29.98 12.08 -5.52
CA PRO A 495 -29.39 13.42 -5.63
C PRO A 495 -29.40 14.22 -4.31
N ILE A 496 -30.17 13.78 -3.30
CA ILE A 496 -30.40 14.54 -2.06
C ILE A 496 -29.53 14.05 -0.90
N ILE A 497 -29.14 12.78 -0.92
CA ILE A 497 -28.46 12.13 0.21
C ILE A 497 -26.95 12.12 -0.08
N PRO A 498 -26.11 12.69 0.80
CA PRO A 498 -24.66 12.62 0.63
C PRO A 498 -24.19 11.17 0.68
N LEU A 499 -23.25 10.84 -0.21
CA LEU A 499 -22.66 9.51 -0.28
C LEU A 499 -21.78 9.23 0.95
N SER A 500 -21.73 7.97 1.38
CA SER A 500 -20.73 7.55 2.35
C SER A 500 -19.33 7.67 1.73
N PRO A 501 -18.25 7.87 2.52
CA PRO A 501 -16.89 8.03 1.98
C PRO A 501 -16.48 6.90 1.02
N THR A 502 -16.80 5.65 1.37
CA THR A 502 -16.56 4.47 0.53
C THR A 502 -17.33 4.54 -0.79
N MET A 503 -18.58 5.00 -0.74
CA MET A 503 -19.42 5.12 -1.94
C MET A 503 -18.94 6.25 -2.85
N THR A 504 -18.46 7.36 -2.29
CA THR A 504 -17.82 8.43 -3.05
C THR A 504 -16.60 7.91 -3.81
N GLN A 505 -15.74 7.12 -3.15
CA GLN A 505 -14.56 6.52 -3.79
C GLN A 505 -14.94 5.55 -4.91
N LEU A 506 -15.96 4.72 -4.71
CA LEU A 506 -16.48 3.81 -5.75
C LEU A 506 -17.04 4.58 -6.95
N PHE A 507 -17.82 5.61 -6.67
CA PHE A 507 -18.40 6.49 -7.67
C PHE A 507 -17.30 7.18 -8.50
N GLU A 508 -16.27 7.74 -7.85
CA GLU A 508 -15.13 8.36 -8.51
C GLU A 508 -14.33 7.34 -9.34
N ALA A 509 -14.02 6.17 -8.77
CA ALA A 509 -13.28 5.10 -9.46
C ALA A 509 -14.03 4.60 -10.71
N ALA A 510 -15.37 4.51 -10.66
CA ALA A 510 -16.18 4.14 -11.82
C ALA A 510 -16.10 5.17 -12.96
N HIS A 511 -16.14 6.47 -12.62
CA HIS A 511 -15.97 7.53 -13.61
C HIS A 511 -14.58 7.50 -14.23
N SER A 512 -13.53 7.35 -13.42
CA SER A 512 -12.15 7.26 -13.91
C SER A 512 -11.94 6.05 -14.83
N ALA A 513 -12.47 4.88 -14.46
CA ALA A 513 -12.38 3.67 -15.28
C ALA A 513 -13.04 3.84 -16.66
N VAL A 514 -14.24 4.45 -16.71
CA VAL A 514 -14.96 4.69 -17.97
C VAL A 514 -14.28 5.74 -18.84
N LEU A 515 -13.80 6.84 -18.24
CA LEU A 515 -13.02 7.85 -18.95
C LEU A 515 -11.73 7.27 -19.52
N SER A 516 -11.05 6.37 -18.78
CA SER A 516 -9.85 5.69 -19.26
C SER A 516 -10.13 4.82 -20.49
N VAL A 517 -11.27 4.10 -20.51
CA VAL A 517 -11.72 3.32 -21.68
C VAL A 517 -12.00 4.22 -22.88
N LEU A 518 -12.77 5.30 -22.67
CA LEU A 518 -13.13 6.26 -23.73
C LEU A 518 -11.90 6.99 -24.29
N SER A 519 -10.87 7.20 -23.47
CA SER A 519 -9.62 7.86 -23.87
C SER A 519 -8.72 6.98 -24.76
N CYS A 520 -9.02 5.69 -24.89
CA CYS A 520 -8.20 4.75 -25.67
C CYS A 520 -8.58 4.78 -27.16
N PRO A 521 -7.63 5.07 -28.09
CA PRO A 521 -7.94 5.24 -29.52
C PRO A 521 -8.57 4.02 -30.22
N HIS A 522 -8.31 2.81 -29.73
CA HIS A 522 -8.87 1.58 -30.31
C HIS A 522 -10.30 1.29 -29.85
N ASN A 523 -10.79 2.00 -28.82
CA ASN A 523 -12.16 1.89 -28.30
C ASN A 523 -13.15 2.85 -28.96
N ALA A 524 -12.75 3.52 -30.07
CA ALA A 524 -13.64 4.36 -30.85
C ALA A 524 -15.01 3.73 -31.20
N PRO A 525 -15.13 2.41 -31.47
CA PRO A 525 -16.44 1.78 -31.69
C PRO A 525 -17.38 1.80 -30.47
N LEU A 526 -16.83 1.91 -29.26
CA LEU A 526 -17.62 2.01 -28.01
C LEU A 526 -18.04 3.44 -27.70
N THR A 527 -17.36 4.44 -28.25
CA THR A 527 -17.58 5.86 -27.93
C THR A 527 -18.99 6.31 -28.30
N ALA A 528 -19.43 6.08 -29.54
CA ALA A 528 -20.75 6.51 -30.01
C ALA A 528 -21.93 5.99 -29.15
N PRO A 529 -22.00 4.70 -28.79
CA PRO A 529 -23.07 4.20 -27.93
C PRO A 529 -22.92 4.56 -26.44
N LEU A 530 -21.70 4.76 -25.92
CA LEU A 530 -21.46 4.97 -24.49
C LEU A 530 -21.55 6.44 -24.07
N VAL A 531 -21.13 7.37 -24.92
CA VAL A 531 -21.07 8.80 -24.59
C VAL A 531 -22.41 9.39 -24.15
N PRO A 532 -23.56 9.13 -24.82
CA PRO A 532 -24.84 9.66 -24.38
C PRO A 532 -25.21 9.23 -22.95
N PHE A 533 -24.99 7.95 -22.64
CA PHE A 533 -25.23 7.39 -21.30
C PHE A 533 -24.31 8.00 -20.24
N TYR A 534 -23.01 8.12 -20.54
CA TYR A 534 -22.06 8.70 -19.60
C TYR A 534 -22.28 10.20 -19.40
N ALA A 535 -22.65 10.94 -20.44
CA ALA A 535 -22.99 12.35 -20.34
C ALA A 535 -24.22 12.56 -19.44
N ASP A 536 -25.26 11.74 -19.58
CA ASP A 536 -26.43 11.76 -18.69
C ASP A 536 -26.03 11.51 -17.23
N ALA A 537 -25.19 10.51 -16.97
CA ALA A 537 -24.65 10.23 -15.63
C ALA A 537 -23.87 11.42 -15.05
N LEU A 538 -22.99 12.03 -15.85
CA LEU A 538 -22.18 13.19 -15.47
C LEU A 538 -23.07 14.40 -15.13
N PHE A 539 -24.11 14.65 -15.93
CA PHE A 539 -25.07 15.71 -15.68
C PHE A 539 -25.94 15.41 -14.44
N ALA A 540 -26.38 14.18 -14.25
CA ALA A 540 -27.15 13.79 -13.06
C ALA A 540 -26.34 13.93 -11.76
N ALA A 541 -25.02 13.74 -11.83
CA ALA A 541 -24.13 13.83 -10.68
C ALA A 541 -23.74 15.27 -10.30
N PHE A 542 -23.52 16.17 -11.26
CA PHE A 542 -23.19 17.57 -10.98
C PHE A 542 -24.45 18.37 -10.64
N PRO A 543 -24.45 19.27 -9.64
CA PRO A 543 -23.35 19.63 -8.72
C PRO A 543 -23.34 18.86 -7.39
N ALA A 544 -24.27 17.91 -7.19
CA ALA A 544 -24.50 17.30 -5.88
C ALA A 544 -23.37 16.34 -5.44
N HIS A 545 -22.81 15.58 -6.38
CA HIS A 545 -21.91 14.45 -6.08
C HIS A 545 -20.51 14.59 -6.70
N ILE A 546 -20.32 15.51 -7.64
CA ILE A 546 -19.01 15.83 -8.22
C ILE A 546 -18.69 17.30 -8.08
N SER A 547 -17.43 17.60 -7.77
CA SER A 547 -16.95 18.97 -7.67
C SER A 547 -16.92 19.67 -9.04
N PRO A 548 -16.97 21.01 -9.08
CA PRO A 548 -16.77 21.79 -10.30
C PRO A 548 -15.54 21.38 -11.10
N ARG A 549 -14.43 21.10 -10.41
CA ARG A 549 -13.18 20.67 -11.04
C ARG A 549 -13.31 19.29 -11.68
N GLN A 550 -13.92 18.33 -11.00
CA GLN A 550 -14.16 16.98 -11.54
C GLN A 550 -15.09 17.03 -12.76
N PHE A 551 -16.18 17.80 -12.68
CA PHE A 551 -17.10 17.97 -13.81
C PHE A 551 -16.40 18.59 -15.02
N ARG A 552 -15.69 19.72 -14.83
CA ARG A 552 -14.94 20.39 -15.91
C ARG A 552 -13.93 19.46 -16.56
N LEU A 553 -13.18 18.70 -15.77
CA LEU A 553 -12.21 17.73 -16.28
C LEU A 553 -12.88 16.63 -17.09
N ALA A 554 -13.90 15.97 -16.56
CA ALA A 554 -14.61 14.90 -17.24
C ALA A 554 -15.28 15.39 -18.54
N PHE A 555 -15.94 16.55 -18.50
CA PHE A 555 -16.59 17.13 -19.67
C PHE A 555 -15.58 17.53 -20.75
N LYS A 556 -14.47 18.18 -20.35
CA LYS A 556 -13.35 18.50 -21.24
C LYS A 556 -12.83 17.24 -21.94
N THR A 557 -12.61 16.16 -21.18
CA THR A 557 -12.15 14.88 -21.72
C THR A 557 -13.15 14.29 -22.72
N LEU A 558 -14.47 14.34 -22.45
CA LEU A 558 -15.48 13.88 -23.42
C LEU A 558 -15.42 14.66 -24.73
N VAL A 559 -15.41 15.99 -24.67
CA VAL A 559 -15.37 16.82 -25.88
C VAL A 559 -14.07 16.60 -26.64
N GLN A 560 -12.94 16.43 -25.93
CA GLN A 560 -11.65 16.11 -26.55
C GLN A 560 -11.69 14.78 -27.31
N ILE A 561 -12.33 13.74 -26.75
CA ILE A 561 -12.48 12.42 -27.40
C ILE A 561 -13.37 12.50 -28.64
N LEU A 562 -14.41 13.34 -28.61
CA LEU A 562 -15.34 13.55 -29.72
C LEU A 562 -14.85 14.56 -30.77
N SER A 563 -13.69 15.16 -30.56
CA SER A 563 -13.10 16.15 -31.45
C SER A 563 -11.84 15.62 -32.17
N PRO A 564 -11.45 16.20 -33.31
CA PRO A 564 -10.18 15.86 -33.97
C PRO A 564 -8.99 16.07 -33.03
N PRO A 565 -7.96 15.20 -33.06
CA PRO A 565 -7.72 14.12 -34.02
C PRO A 565 -8.36 12.76 -33.67
N PHE A 566 -9.12 12.67 -32.57
CA PHE A 566 -9.60 11.40 -32.03
C PHE A 566 -10.88 10.90 -32.68
N ALA A 567 -11.77 11.81 -33.08
CA ALA A 567 -12.99 11.47 -33.82
C ALA A 567 -12.65 10.92 -35.22
N ARG A 568 -13.03 9.67 -35.47
CA ARG A 568 -12.79 9.00 -36.78
C ARG A 568 -13.99 9.05 -37.72
N GLU A 569 -15.17 9.34 -37.19
CA GLU A 569 -16.43 9.32 -37.93
C GLU A 569 -17.18 10.65 -37.76
N TRP A 570 -17.84 11.10 -38.82
CA TRP A 570 -18.60 12.37 -38.83
C TRP A 570 -19.76 12.36 -37.82
N GLU A 571 -20.35 11.18 -37.53
CA GLU A 571 -21.41 11.01 -36.52
C GLU A 571 -20.91 11.32 -35.09
N GLN A 572 -19.64 11.03 -34.80
CA GLN A 572 -19.02 11.33 -33.51
C GLN A 572 -18.74 12.83 -33.34
N ALA A 573 -18.50 13.55 -34.43
CA ALA A 573 -18.26 14.99 -34.42
C ALA A 573 -19.53 15.81 -34.13
N GLY A 574 -20.71 15.33 -34.54
CA GLY A 574 -22.00 15.95 -34.20
C GLY A 574 -22.36 15.79 -32.72
N LEU A 575 -21.92 14.70 -32.08
CA LEU A 575 -22.15 14.49 -30.64
C LEU A 575 -21.46 15.55 -29.77
N ALA A 576 -20.28 16.04 -30.16
CA ALA A 576 -19.60 17.11 -29.44
C ALA A 576 -20.46 18.37 -29.37
N ASP A 577 -21.10 18.75 -30.48
CA ASP A 577 -21.97 19.91 -30.57
C ASP A 577 -23.23 19.74 -29.70
N VAL A 578 -23.83 18.54 -29.72
CA VAL A 578 -24.96 18.19 -28.84
C VAL A 578 -24.57 18.33 -27.36
N LEU A 579 -23.40 17.85 -26.94
CA LEU A 579 -22.95 17.96 -25.55
C LEU A 579 -22.73 19.42 -25.12
N LEU A 580 -22.17 20.26 -25.99
CA LEU A 580 -21.98 21.69 -25.73
C LEU A 580 -23.34 22.41 -25.62
N GLU A 581 -24.29 22.09 -26.49
CA GLU A 581 -25.66 22.61 -26.42
C GLU A 581 -26.38 22.15 -25.14
N MET A 582 -26.20 20.90 -24.70
CA MET A 582 -26.73 20.42 -23.42
C MET A 582 -26.20 21.24 -22.23
N VAL A 583 -24.89 21.52 -22.19
CA VAL A 583 -24.30 22.39 -21.15
C VAL A 583 -24.88 23.79 -21.24
N ARG A 584 -24.91 24.38 -22.44
CA ARG A 584 -25.44 25.74 -22.66
C ARG A 584 -26.90 25.87 -22.22
N PHE A 585 -27.76 24.92 -22.58
CA PHE A 585 -29.15 24.90 -22.14
C PHE A 585 -29.25 24.83 -20.61
N ARG A 586 -28.38 24.04 -19.97
CA ARG A 586 -28.35 23.91 -18.53
C ARG A 586 -27.84 25.17 -17.80
N VAL A 587 -26.91 25.93 -18.39
CA VAL A 587 -26.43 27.22 -17.84
C VAL A 587 -27.59 28.17 -17.57
N ALA A 588 -28.63 28.18 -18.41
CA ALA A 588 -29.79 29.07 -18.26
C ALA A 588 -30.65 28.76 -17.01
N GLY A 589 -30.62 27.52 -16.52
CA GLY A 589 -31.36 27.07 -15.35
C GLY A 589 -30.51 26.73 -14.12
N ALA A 590 -29.19 26.94 -14.20
CA ALA A 590 -28.24 26.53 -13.16
C ALA A 590 -28.27 27.43 -11.92
N GLY A 591 -28.00 26.84 -10.74
CA GLY A 591 -27.95 27.58 -9.48
C GLY A 591 -26.85 28.65 -9.46
N SER A 592 -27.19 29.85 -8.98
CA SER A 592 -26.25 30.96 -8.76
C SER A 592 -25.72 31.03 -7.32
N VAL A 593 -26.02 30.02 -6.50
CA VAL A 593 -25.57 29.93 -5.10
C VAL A 593 -24.14 29.35 -5.07
N PRO A 594 -23.25 29.84 -4.20
CA PRO A 594 -21.90 29.29 -4.06
C PRO A 594 -21.94 27.81 -3.69
N LEU A 595 -21.17 27.00 -4.40
CA LEU A 595 -21.00 25.58 -4.08
C LEU A 595 -19.99 25.46 -2.94
N HIS A 596 -20.45 25.03 -1.76
CA HIS A 596 -19.56 24.72 -0.65
C HIS A 596 -18.83 23.40 -0.92
N LEU A 597 -17.49 23.44 -0.96
CA LEU A 597 -16.63 22.28 -1.17
C LEU A 597 -16.89 21.22 -0.09
N SER A 598 -17.25 20.00 -0.49
CA SER A 598 -16.99 18.83 0.34
C SER A 598 -15.46 18.66 0.42
N PRO A 599 -14.88 18.44 1.62
CA PRO A 599 -13.44 18.31 1.75
C PRO A 599 -12.96 17.12 0.90
N SER A 600 -12.06 17.40 -0.04
CA SER A 600 -11.35 16.38 -0.80
C SER A 600 -10.66 15.40 0.15
N SER A 601 -10.81 14.11 -0.12
CA SER A 601 -10.15 13.04 0.63
C SER A 601 -8.61 13.20 0.61
N PRO A 602 -7.90 12.83 1.70
CA PRO A 602 -6.45 13.01 1.83
C PRO A 602 -5.59 12.01 1.02
N SER A 603 -6.12 11.35 -0.01
CA SER A 603 -5.46 10.23 -0.72
C SER A 603 -4.87 10.57 -2.09
N SER A 604 -4.90 11.82 -2.54
CA SER A 604 -4.25 12.20 -3.80
C SER A 604 -2.77 12.54 -3.55
N PRO A 605 -1.79 11.83 -4.15
CA PRO A 605 -0.42 12.32 -4.18
C PRO A 605 -0.39 13.68 -4.91
N PRO A 606 0.41 14.65 -4.45
CA PRO A 606 0.54 15.92 -5.14
C PRO A 606 1.07 15.67 -6.56
N PRO A 607 0.48 16.27 -7.61
CA PRO A 607 1.07 16.19 -8.94
C PRO A 607 2.49 16.76 -8.92
N PRO A 608 3.42 16.24 -9.73
CA PRO A 608 4.75 16.80 -9.84
C PRO A 608 4.64 18.27 -10.29
N ALA A 609 5.36 19.14 -9.58
CA ALA A 609 5.34 20.58 -9.75
C ALA A 609 5.71 20.98 -11.18
N SER A 610 4.71 21.45 -11.92
CA SER A 610 4.89 22.31 -13.09
C SER A 610 3.74 23.32 -13.16
N GLY A 611 3.91 24.44 -12.46
CA GLY A 611 3.00 25.59 -12.46
C GLY A 611 2.95 26.27 -11.09
N PRO A 612 2.97 27.61 -11.01
CA PRO A 612 2.89 28.32 -9.74
C PRO A 612 1.54 28.08 -9.07
N GLU A 613 1.58 28.00 -7.75
CA GLU A 613 0.50 27.65 -6.82
C GLU A 613 -0.77 28.49 -7.01
N GLU A 614 -1.89 27.85 -7.38
CA GLU A 614 -3.24 28.36 -7.14
C GLU A 614 -3.92 27.50 -6.07
N GLY A 615 -3.49 27.70 -4.82
CA GLY A 615 -4.15 27.19 -3.61
C GLY A 615 -5.28 28.10 -3.13
N GLY A 616 -6.09 28.64 -4.05
CA GLY A 616 -7.30 29.38 -3.72
C GLY A 616 -8.50 28.45 -3.79
N THR A 617 -9.25 28.30 -2.70
CA THR A 617 -10.61 27.76 -2.74
C THR A 617 -11.43 28.58 -3.73
N GLU A 618 -11.62 28.09 -4.97
CA GLU A 618 -12.46 28.76 -5.96
C GLU A 618 -13.92 28.66 -5.48
N ASP A 619 -14.44 29.75 -4.90
CA ASP A 619 -15.87 29.94 -4.71
C ASP A 619 -16.52 29.97 -6.11
N LEU A 620 -17.04 28.85 -6.58
CA LEU A 620 -17.75 28.73 -7.85
C LEU A 620 -19.23 28.44 -7.62
N THR A 621 -20.08 28.89 -8.55
CA THR A 621 -21.50 28.51 -8.60
C THR A 621 -21.69 27.37 -9.60
N GLU A 622 -22.84 26.69 -9.59
CA GLU A 622 -23.17 25.71 -10.65
C GLU A 622 -23.09 26.39 -12.03
N GLN A 623 -23.70 27.58 -12.13
CA GLN A 623 -23.72 28.37 -13.36
C GLN A 623 -22.30 28.72 -13.87
N SER A 624 -21.42 29.27 -13.00
CA SER A 624 -20.07 29.64 -13.42
C SER A 624 -19.21 28.43 -13.77
N SER A 625 -19.44 27.29 -13.10
CA SER A 625 -18.73 26.04 -13.38
C SER A 625 -19.08 25.45 -14.74
N LEU A 626 -20.34 25.51 -15.14
CA LEU A 626 -20.79 25.07 -16.47
C LEU A 626 -20.21 25.96 -17.58
N VAL A 627 -20.17 27.28 -17.37
CA VAL A 627 -19.53 28.19 -18.34
C VAL A 627 -18.02 27.95 -18.43
N LEU A 628 -17.35 27.70 -17.30
CA LEU A 628 -15.93 27.31 -17.32
C LEU A 628 -15.70 25.99 -18.07
N ALA A 629 -16.62 25.02 -17.96
CA ALA A 629 -16.54 23.78 -18.74
C ALA A 629 -16.63 24.03 -20.24
N LEU A 630 -17.49 24.97 -20.71
CA LEU A 630 -17.51 25.39 -22.12
C LEU A 630 -16.16 25.99 -22.53
N ILE A 631 -15.61 26.90 -21.73
CA ILE A 631 -14.33 27.55 -22.00
C ILE A 631 -13.18 26.54 -22.12
N ASP A 632 -13.12 25.58 -21.20
CA ASP A 632 -12.06 24.57 -21.16
C ASP A 632 -12.11 23.62 -22.37
N THR A 633 -13.21 23.59 -23.12
CA THR A 633 -13.38 22.75 -24.32
C THR A 633 -13.03 23.45 -25.63
N LEU A 634 -13.02 24.78 -25.64
CA LEU A 634 -12.75 25.61 -26.83
C LEU A 634 -11.50 25.18 -27.62
N PRO A 635 -10.35 24.83 -26.98
CA PRO A 635 -9.15 24.44 -27.71
C PRO A 635 -9.29 23.18 -28.58
N PHE A 636 -10.26 22.31 -28.29
CA PHE A 636 -10.42 21.03 -28.96
C PHE A 636 -11.44 21.07 -30.10
N LEU A 637 -12.31 22.09 -30.14
CA LEU A 637 -13.41 22.16 -31.09
C LEU A 637 -12.94 22.16 -32.54
N ARG A 638 -13.78 21.67 -33.44
CA ARG A 638 -13.48 21.73 -34.88
C ARG A 638 -13.49 23.18 -35.38
N ALA A 639 -12.66 23.48 -36.37
CA ALA A 639 -12.51 24.84 -36.90
C ALA A 639 -13.82 25.44 -37.45
N ASP A 640 -14.73 24.61 -37.95
CA ASP A 640 -16.06 25.01 -38.45
C ASP A 640 -17.01 25.50 -37.34
N MET A 641 -16.87 24.99 -36.12
CA MET A 641 -17.74 25.35 -34.98
C MET A 641 -17.05 26.28 -33.98
N PHE A 642 -15.72 26.38 -34.04
CA PHE A 642 -14.91 27.09 -33.05
C PHE A 642 -15.29 28.56 -32.88
N GLU A 643 -15.45 29.30 -33.99
CA GLU A 643 -15.78 30.73 -33.93
C GLU A 643 -17.20 30.99 -33.38
N GLU A 644 -18.15 30.14 -33.76
CA GLU A 644 -19.52 30.19 -33.23
C GLU A 644 -19.53 29.95 -31.71
N TRP A 645 -18.86 28.89 -31.25
CA TRP A 645 -18.81 28.56 -29.83
C TRP A 645 -18.04 29.59 -29.00
N MET A 646 -17.08 30.33 -29.57
CA MET A 646 -16.50 31.51 -28.90
C MET A 646 -17.57 32.59 -28.64
N GLY A 647 -18.41 32.88 -29.64
CA GLY A 647 -19.52 33.83 -29.50
C GLY A 647 -20.57 33.38 -28.47
N LEU A 648 -21.00 32.12 -28.55
CA LEU A 648 -21.97 31.53 -27.62
C LEU A 648 -21.44 31.50 -26.17
N THR A 649 -20.16 31.14 -26.00
CA THR A 649 -19.51 31.15 -24.69
C THR A 649 -19.38 32.57 -24.14
N ALA A 650 -19.03 33.55 -24.97
CA ALA A 650 -18.97 34.96 -24.58
C ALA A 650 -20.33 35.49 -24.11
N ALA A 651 -21.43 35.10 -24.78
CA ALA A 651 -22.78 35.43 -24.34
C ALA A 651 -23.09 34.79 -22.96
N ALA A 652 -22.77 33.50 -22.79
CA ALA A 652 -22.99 32.79 -21.54
C ALA A 652 -22.19 33.38 -20.36
N ILE A 653 -21.01 33.97 -20.59
CA ILE A 653 -20.24 34.70 -19.58
C ILE A 653 -21.04 35.90 -19.04
N GLN A 654 -21.76 36.64 -19.89
CA GLN A 654 -22.53 37.79 -19.43
C GLN A 654 -23.74 37.39 -18.60
N ASP A 655 -24.32 36.23 -18.89
CA ASP A 655 -25.48 35.69 -18.18
C ASP A 655 -25.15 35.19 -16.76
N ILE A 656 -23.86 35.08 -16.39
CA ILE A 656 -23.43 34.70 -15.04
C ILE A 656 -23.93 35.72 -14.02
N ILE A 657 -24.58 35.24 -12.97
CA ILE A 657 -25.06 36.07 -11.86
C ILE A 657 -23.94 36.26 -10.83
N GLY A 658 -23.47 37.50 -10.69
CA GLY A 658 -22.45 37.92 -9.72
C GLY A 658 -21.10 38.29 -10.36
N GLU A 659 -20.66 39.54 -10.16
CA GLU A 659 -19.45 40.08 -10.83
C GLU A 659 -18.18 39.30 -10.49
N ARG A 660 -18.01 38.90 -9.22
CA ARG A 660 -16.84 38.14 -8.77
C ARG A 660 -16.65 36.83 -9.55
N TYR A 661 -17.73 36.09 -9.79
CA TYR A 661 -17.69 34.84 -10.55
C TYR A 661 -17.43 35.13 -12.02
N ARG A 662 -18.10 36.14 -12.57
CA ARG A 662 -17.93 36.57 -13.96
C ARG A 662 -16.49 36.98 -14.27
N GLU A 663 -15.84 37.73 -13.39
CA GLU A 663 -14.43 38.11 -13.53
C GLU A 663 -13.49 36.91 -13.54
N GLY A 664 -13.72 35.91 -12.68
CA GLY A 664 -12.97 34.66 -12.69
C GLY A 664 -13.10 33.91 -14.02
N VAL A 665 -14.33 33.82 -14.55
CA VAL A 665 -14.60 33.18 -15.85
C VAL A 665 -14.00 33.97 -17.02
N ARG A 666 -14.09 35.31 -17.02
CA ARG A 666 -13.43 36.19 -18.02
C ARG A 666 -11.92 35.98 -18.02
N ARG A 667 -11.31 35.86 -16.83
CA ARG A 667 -9.87 35.61 -16.70
C ARG A 667 -9.50 34.28 -17.35
N ARG A 668 -10.23 33.20 -17.06
CA ARG A 668 -9.98 31.89 -17.69
C ARG A 668 -10.17 31.93 -19.21
N PHE A 669 -11.19 32.64 -19.71
CA PHE A 669 -11.37 32.83 -21.16
C PHE A 669 -10.13 33.49 -21.78
N TRP A 670 -9.63 34.56 -21.17
CA TRP A 670 -8.43 35.26 -21.61
C TRP A 670 -7.18 34.36 -21.54
N GLU A 671 -7.01 33.57 -20.49
CA GLU A 671 -5.91 32.63 -20.35
C GLU A 671 -5.92 31.59 -21.48
N VAL A 672 -7.07 31.02 -21.83
CA VAL A 672 -7.16 30.05 -22.94
C VAL A 672 -6.67 30.67 -24.27
N LEU A 673 -6.95 31.95 -24.51
CA LEU A 673 -6.49 32.65 -25.72
C LEU A 673 -4.97 32.89 -25.76
N VAL A 674 -4.31 33.05 -24.60
CA VAL A 674 -2.92 33.52 -24.51
C VAL A 674 -1.93 32.43 -24.07
N SER A 675 -2.39 31.38 -23.39
CA SER A 675 -1.58 30.31 -22.78
C SER A 675 -0.93 29.35 -23.77
N GLY A 676 -1.32 29.38 -25.04
CA GLY A 676 -0.86 28.42 -26.04
C GLY A 676 -1.54 27.05 -25.95
N GLU A 677 -2.67 26.94 -25.23
CA GLU A 677 -3.50 25.72 -25.21
C GLU A 677 -4.12 25.38 -26.58
N MET A 678 -4.16 26.34 -27.51
CA MET A 678 -4.73 26.21 -28.84
C MET A 678 -3.67 25.96 -29.92
N ASP A 679 -4.05 25.24 -30.99
CA ASP A 679 -3.20 25.13 -32.17
C ASP A 679 -3.15 26.43 -32.98
N VAL A 680 -2.23 26.48 -33.96
CA VAL A 680 -1.95 27.70 -34.74
C VAL A 680 -3.17 28.19 -35.51
N GLU A 681 -3.97 27.28 -36.06
CA GLU A 681 -5.15 27.62 -36.85
C GLU A 681 -6.23 28.25 -35.97
N ARG A 682 -6.58 27.62 -34.84
CA ARG A 682 -7.58 28.17 -33.92
C ARG A 682 -7.08 29.45 -33.27
N ALA A 683 -5.79 29.55 -32.93
CA ALA A 683 -5.21 30.76 -32.36
C ALA A 683 -5.33 31.97 -33.31
N ALA A 684 -5.14 31.76 -34.62
CA ALA A 684 -5.33 32.80 -35.62
C ALA A 684 -6.80 33.24 -35.72
N VAL A 685 -7.75 32.30 -35.71
CA VAL A 685 -9.19 32.59 -35.70
C VAL A 685 -9.59 33.35 -34.43
N ALA A 686 -9.11 32.90 -33.27
CA ALA A 686 -9.35 33.54 -31.97
C ALA A 686 -8.81 34.98 -31.92
N LEU A 687 -7.59 35.22 -32.42
CA LEU A 687 -7.02 36.57 -32.47
C LEU A 687 -7.83 37.50 -33.38
N GLY A 688 -8.24 37.01 -34.56
CA GLY A 688 -9.10 37.75 -35.48
C GLY A 688 -10.46 38.06 -34.85
N TRP A 689 -11.08 37.07 -34.23
CA TRP A 689 -12.35 37.24 -33.54
C TRP A 689 -12.27 38.26 -32.38
N TRP A 690 -11.24 38.14 -31.55
CA TRP A 690 -10.99 39.04 -30.42
C TRP A 690 -10.68 40.48 -30.86
N GLY A 691 -9.86 40.65 -31.90
CA GLY A 691 -9.34 41.96 -32.31
C GLY A 691 -10.20 42.73 -33.29
N THR A 692 -10.79 42.06 -34.30
CA THR A 692 -11.46 42.74 -35.42
C THR A 692 -12.94 42.40 -35.59
N ARG A 693 -13.45 41.35 -34.92
CA ARG A 693 -14.86 40.92 -35.04
C ARG A 693 -15.72 41.16 -33.80
N GLY A 694 -15.26 42.02 -32.87
CA GLY A 694 -16.06 42.43 -31.70
C GLY A 694 -16.03 41.45 -30.52
N GLY A 695 -15.16 40.42 -30.55
CA GLY A 695 -15.10 39.41 -29.50
C GLY A 695 -14.64 39.94 -28.15
N ARG A 696 -13.71 40.92 -28.15
CA ARG A 696 -13.28 41.62 -26.94
C ARG A 696 -14.45 42.32 -26.25
N GLU A 697 -15.28 43.02 -27.01
CA GLU A 697 -16.46 43.73 -26.51
C GLU A 697 -17.51 42.75 -25.99
N ALA A 698 -17.69 41.61 -26.66
CA ALA A 698 -18.61 40.56 -26.25
C ALA A 698 -18.25 39.94 -24.88
N VAL A 699 -16.95 39.69 -24.61
CA VAL A 699 -16.49 39.08 -23.35
C VAL A 699 -16.37 40.09 -22.21
N LEU A 700 -15.90 41.31 -22.48
CA LEU A 700 -15.65 42.31 -21.43
C LEU A 700 -16.90 43.14 -21.08
N PHE A 701 -17.73 43.48 -22.07
CA PHE A 701 -18.78 44.49 -21.92
C PHE A 701 -20.17 44.01 -22.37
N GLY A 702 -20.28 42.79 -22.91
CA GLY A 702 -21.54 42.22 -23.39
C GLY A 702 -22.05 42.81 -24.70
N GLY A 703 -21.15 43.33 -25.55
CA GLY A 703 -21.51 43.80 -26.89
C GLY A 703 -21.97 42.67 -27.83
N VAL A 704 -22.91 42.97 -28.73
CA VAL A 704 -23.41 42.02 -29.74
C VAL A 704 -22.34 41.83 -30.83
N VAL A 705 -21.89 40.58 -31.04
CA VAL A 705 -21.04 40.22 -32.18
C VAL A 705 -21.89 40.30 -33.47
N PRO A 706 -21.48 41.06 -34.50
CA PRO A 706 -22.24 41.15 -35.74
C PRO A 706 -22.31 39.79 -36.45
N GLY A 707 -23.51 39.20 -36.55
CA GLY A 707 -23.76 37.94 -37.27
C GLY A 707 -24.28 36.76 -36.44
N PHE A 708 -24.17 36.80 -35.12
CA PHE A 708 -24.73 35.77 -34.23
C PHE A 708 -25.97 36.32 -33.51
N GLY A 709 -27.15 36.01 -34.05
CA GLY A 709 -28.42 36.54 -33.57
C GLY A 709 -28.77 36.04 -32.17
N SER A 710 -28.65 36.93 -31.18
CA SER A 710 -29.45 36.83 -29.95
C SER A 710 -30.88 37.23 -30.31
N GLY A 711 -31.79 36.25 -30.32
CA GLY A 711 -33.23 36.49 -30.40
C GLY A 711 -33.72 37.22 -29.17
N ARG A 712 -33.53 38.53 -29.11
CA ARG A 712 -34.19 39.40 -28.14
C ARG A 712 -34.88 40.54 -28.88
N GLY A 713 -36.18 40.37 -29.08
CA GLY A 713 -37.07 41.46 -29.48
C GLY A 713 -37.07 42.53 -28.38
N GLY A 714 -36.63 43.73 -28.74
CA GLY A 714 -36.68 44.92 -27.90
C GLY A 714 -36.50 46.13 -28.81
N GLY A 715 -37.61 46.74 -29.21
CA GLY A 715 -37.63 47.92 -30.07
C GLY A 715 -36.96 49.11 -29.39
N GLY A 716 -36.16 49.83 -30.15
CA GLY A 716 -35.53 51.08 -29.76
C GLY A 716 -34.78 51.65 -30.96
N ASP A 717 -35.37 52.68 -31.55
CA ASP A 717 -34.87 53.49 -32.66
C ASP A 717 -33.42 53.95 -32.43
N GLY A 718 -32.58 53.83 -33.47
CA GLY A 718 -31.16 54.15 -33.38
C GLY A 718 -30.39 53.95 -34.68
N GLU A 719 -30.79 54.70 -35.70
CA GLU A 719 -29.95 55.29 -36.77
C GLU A 719 -28.89 54.39 -37.45
N PHE A 720 -29.25 53.91 -38.65
CA PHE A 720 -28.32 53.38 -39.64
C PHE A 720 -27.34 54.47 -40.11
N MET A 721 -26.03 54.33 -39.88
CA MET A 721 -25.00 55.02 -40.66
C MET A 721 -24.17 54.02 -41.47
N MET A 722 -24.45 54.01 -42.78
CA MET A 722 -23.67 53.34 -43.82
C MET A 722 -22.39 54.13 -44.14
N SER A 723 -21.39 53.38 -44.56
CA SER A 723 -20.06 53.83 -45.00
C SER A 723 -20.06 54.91 -46.08
N GLY A 724 -19.00 55.73 -46.06
CA GLY A 724 -18.35 56.23 -47.28
C GLY A 724 -18.49 57.73 -47.54
N ALA A 725 -17.49 58.50 -47.14
CA ALA A 725 -17.12 59.74 -47.83
C ALA A 725 -15.64 60.06 -47.59
N LEU A 726 -14.84 59.87 -48.63
CA LEU A 726 -13.51 60.46 -48.78
C LEU A 726 -13.65 61.99 -48.73
N VAL A 727 -12.90 62.64 -47.86
CA VAL A 727 -12.62 64.09 -47.96
C VAL A 727 -11.16 64.23 -48.34
N GLU A 728 -10.93 64.87 -49.49
CA GLU A 728 -9.62 65.27 -50.00
C GLU A 728 -8.95 66.26 -49.03
N GLU A 729 -7.73 65.97 -48.62
CA GLU A 729 -6.84 66.98 -48.03
C GLU A 729 -5.90 67.53 -49.10
N GLY A 730 -6.21 68.75 -49.54
CA GLY A 730 -5.28 69.61 -50.25
C GLY A 730 -4.26 70.23 -49.29
N ARG A 731 -3.03 69.72 -49.39
CA ARG A 731 -1.73 70.43 -49.31
C ARG A 731 -1.49 71.55 -48.27
N GLU A 732 -0.43 71.28 -47.51
CA GLU A 732 0.81 72.08 -47.34
C GLU A 732 1.10 72.80 -46.01
N SER A 733 2.15 72.26 -45.38
CA SER A 733 3.36 72.93 -44.85
C SER A 733 3.40 73.49 -43.42
N LYS A 734 4.33 72.88 -42.68
CA LYS A 734 5.36 73.45 -41.79
C LYS A 734 4.90 74.14 -40.51
N LEU A 735 5.08 73.45 -39.39
CA LEU A 735 6.24 73.57 -38.51
C LEU A 735 6.35 72.35 -37.59
#